data_AF-A0A3C0VDE1-F1
#
_entry.id   AF-A0A3C0VDE1-F1
#
_cell.length_a   1.000
_cell.length_b   1.000
_cell.length_c   1.000
_cell.angle_alpha   90.00
_cell.angle_beta   90.00
_cell.angle_gamma   90.00
#
_symmetry.space_group_name_H-M   'P 1'
#
loop_
_entity.id
_entity.type
_entity.pdbx_description
1 polymer ?
#
loop_
_entity_poly.entity_id
_entity_poly.type
_entity_poly.pdbx_seq_one_letter_code
_entity_poly.pdbx_strand_id
1 'polypeptide(L)'
;MRTIPAALLCLATVSAGATLTVSKDGGAEFDEVQAAADAAADGDTVLVFPGEYVLVEPLDFNRLHDPANPASPPVKNLVVRGVGGPAVTILRLAETLLDPARASVAVFEHGEGPASVIEGVTLTGGRGMPRGGGIFCAGASSPSVTDCVISGNSATWGGGVRCTYAGTPIFTRCTIEGNHASSSGGGISVMGGGARFSECLVADNSAAGDGGGVACEIGEALFERCRIEGNTGAQGGGINCFGNSTAEFIGCVVTQNTARWRAGGGVSCAARATPVLRHCTIAGNVGQEEGGGVVCSSESAPVITGCILWDNPCGSFTALEGANPRVTYSCIEGASVVSGQGNIAVNPRFRGWRDAAEVWVDCAASGPGDGSSQSPYRALAAALAFDPGVALDSPCVGSGEGGTTMGAIATPAGTAGMPRRTVWIAAGTYRFQGSTCAHAASLRGMGAALTTLDGTVFGLRSGASLANVTVTGGNAGGVCIPAGESPEVRDCVVTENTAYHFSGGGVYCGTGSEAMFSGVRIVRNGVGSKAAALVCASDSAPTFTACAVLDNEHEGIVCHAGANPTFRGCEISGNARALHAVSAGVAAYEGAVPVLDGCTIADNLGPGVTVSQDGRMTITDCAIVRNAGVGVSVTYGECTVRNSTISGNGGGIAATSAALIAEGCRIAGNTAKSGGGVWCGGPPSPQLRDCLIIDNRAGSGAALQCVQASPVLTNCTIVGNVCDLNAGALECERTSGPYLASCIVWDNGERPVVCDGTSSLNAEYSCLATPDVWPGVGNLNLDPQFCGWGENADVYVDPAAPEPGDGSAAAPFRDAASALTFSLGLSAGSPCLTAGQGGVRIGAETGTCPAGGVPVRRVHLAAGQFAAELVPPAHPVSIQGAGPELTVLEGTVRGLMTGMSLADLTVAEGRKGGVVVPAGASPELRNCVIRHALGTGAIVCGALAAPTIRDCVIEENGTCGIAVADDGGVTCIGCLVRHNRSEGVAGVSCGARSSVTLRDCRVEENGSTANCGGLAAKSSAFVTLERCRIIGNASVNYYPGLAFTRVAGAALTNCCVAANSSSLFDAAGVACIGGGGVRLVNCTVAENNARGLTCRDSATVELLNCIVWNNIDGSAAVEAGSTLSASYSCIKGATVWEGDGNINLDPLFVWPGTYDFQQMYEFVVDGRQYKAPNMIVHAPNLEPRPGSPAIDAGTAAGAPASDLAGRARPFGAG
;
A
#
# COMPACT_ATOMS: atom_id res chain seq x y z
N MET A 1 53.69 67.85 -2.00
CA MET A 1 55.02 68.09 -2.62
C MET A 1 56.06 67.25 -1.90
N ARG A 2 56.60 66.22 -2.57
CA ARG A 2 57.95 65.64 -2.38
C ARG A 2 58.18 64.65 -3.54
N THR A 3 59.35 64.76 -4.15
CA THR A 3 59.73 64.26 -5.48
C THR A 3 60.69 63.04 -5.41
N ILE A 4 60.80 62.31 -6.55
CA ILE A 4 61.95 61.56 -7.14
C ILE A 4 61.99 60.01 -6.91
N PRO A 5 62.44 59.13 -7.87
CA PRO A 5 62.81 59.31 -9.29
C PRO A 5 62.13 58.37 -10.32
N ALA A 6 62.31 58.73 -11.60
CA ALA A 6 62.08 57.94 -12.80
C ALA A 6 63.12 56.82 -13.00
N ALA A 7 62.69 55.68 -13.55
CA ALA A 7 63.53 54.74 -14.28
C ALA A 7 62.77 54.17 -15.49
N LEU A 8 63.32 54.48 -16.67
CA LEU A 8 63.14 53.88 -18.00
C LEU A 8 61.71 53.61 -18.53
N LEU A 9 61.30 54.52 -19.40
CA LEU A 9 60.23 54.40 -20.38
C LEU A 9 60.66 53.39 -21.48
N CYS A 10 60.17 52.16 -21.43
CA CYS A 10 59.92 51.39 -22.65
C CYS A 10 58.47 51.70 -23.06
N LEU A 11 58.31 52.53 -24.09
CA LEU A 11 57.06 52.64 -24.83
C LEU A 11 56.79 51.28 -25.48
N ALA A 12 56.06 50.40 -24.80
CA ALA A 12 55.25 49.40 -25.48
C ALA A 12 54.04 50.17 -26.03
N THR A 13 54.05 50.41 -27.33
CA THR A 13 52.85 50.77 -28.07
C THR A 13 51.79 49.72 -27.77
N VAL A 14 50.71 50.09 -27.07
CA VAL A 14 49.49 49.28 -27.05
C VAL A 14 48.96 49.35 -28.49
N SER A 15 49.30 48.33 -29.28
CA SER A 15 48.59 48.07 -30.53
C SER A 15 47.13 47.86 -30.14
N ALA A 16 46.22 48.68 -30.67
CA ALA A 16 44.80 48.34 -30.59
C ALA A 16 44.63 46.97 -31.25
N GLY A 17 44.12 45.98 -30.52
CA GLY A 17 43.84 44.66 -31.07
C GLY A 17 42.92 44.74 -32.28
N ALA A 18 43.08 43.83 -33.22
CA ALA A 18 42.20 43.72 -34.38
C ALA A 18 40.79 43.32 -33.94
N THR A 19 39.79 43.69 -34.75
CA THR A 19 38.40 43.25 -34.55
C THR A 19 38.06 42.22 -35.61
N LEU A 20 37.79 40.99 -35.20
CA LEU A 20 37.30 39.90 -36.04
C LEU A 20 35.77 39.86 -35.92
N THR A 21 35.07 39.61 -37.01
CA THR A 21 33.59 39.63 -37.02
C THR A 21 33.00 38.25 -37.28
N VAL A 22 31.95 37.88 -36.54
CA VAL A 22 31.25 36.59 -36.66
C VAL A 22 29.78 36.81 -36.98
N SER A 23 29.27 36.17 -38.04
CA SER A 23 27.85 36.21 -38.42
C SER A 23 27.40 34.90 -39.06
N LYS A 24 26.26 34.37 -38.60
CA LYS A 24 25.70 33.09 -39.10
C LYS A 24 25.24 33.11 -40.56
N ASP A 25 25.01 34.31 -41.12
CA ASP A 25 24.50 34.49 -42.49
C ASP A 25 25.62 34.65 -43.54
N GLY A 26 26.88 34.48 -43.12
CA GLY A 26 28.05 34.64 -43.98
C GLY A 26 28.40 36.09 -44.31
N GLY A 27 27.76 37.07 -43.67
CA GLY A 27 28.02 38.51 -43.85
C GLY A 27 29.27 39.04 -43.12
N ALA A 28 30.05 38.17 -42.46
CA ALA A 28 31.20 38.53 -41.64
C ALA A 28 32.44 37.68 -41.99
N GLU A 29 33.57 37.92 -41.33
CA GLU A 29 34.84 37.21 -41.57
C GLU A 29 34.78 35.72 -41.18
N PHE A 30 33.97 35.38 -40.18
CA PHE A 30 33.77 34.03 -39.69
C PHE A 30 32.27 33.73 -39.51
N ASP A 31 31.89 32.47 -39.58
CA ASP A 31 30.55 31.95 -39.26
C ASP A 31 30.52 31.18 -37.92
N GLU A 32 31.69 30.76 -37.43
CA GLU A 32 31.89 30.09 -36.15
C GLU A 32 32.70 30.93 -35.14
N VAL A 33 32.20 31.04 -33.91
CA VAL A 33 32.85 31.83 -32.84
C VAL A 33 34.20 31.24 -32.42
N GLN A 34 34.30 29.92 -32.32
CA GLN A 34 35.57 29.26 -31.96
C GLN A 34 36.64 29.45 -33.04
N ALA A 35 36.27 29.41 -34.33
CA ALA A 35 37.20 29.65 -35.42
C ALA A 35 37.78 31.07 -35.39
N ALA A 36 36.94 32.08 -35.09
CA ALA A 36 37.41 33.44 -34.88
C ALA A 36 38.32 33.56 -33.65
N ALA A 37 37.97 32.88 -32.54
CA ALA A 37 38.80 32.85 -31.34
C ALA A 37 40.18 32.21 -31.61
N ASP A 38 40.28 31.17 -32.43
CA ASP A 38 41.56 30.55 -32.81
C ASP A 38 42.43 31.50 -33.64
N ALA A 39 41.82 32.21 -34.60
CA ALA A 39 42.51 33.12 -35.51
C ALA A 39 42.98 34.42 -34.83
N ALA A 40 42.32 34.82 -33.73
CA ALA A 40 42.62 36.04 -33.00
C ALA A 40 44.01 36.00 -32.30
N ALA A 41 44.71 37.14 -32.28
CA ALA A 41 45.93 37.36 -31.52
C ALA A 41 45.63 37.94 -30.12
N ASP A 42 46.60 37.88 -29.20
CA ASP A 42 46.46 38.48 -27.87
C ASP A 42 46.07 39.97 -27.94
N GLY A 43 45.02 40.35 -27.22
CA GLY A 43 44.43 41.69 -27.21
C GLY A 43 43.32 41.94 -28.25
N ASP A 44 43.05 40.99 -29.15
CA ASP A 44 42.02 41.14 -30.19
C ASP A 44 40.58 41.04 -29.64
N THR A 45 39.63 41.54 -30.43
CA THR A 45 38.19 41.46 -30.15
C THR A 45 37.48 40.61 -31.21
N VAL A 46 36.74 39.60 -30.78
CA VAL A 46 35.79 38.82 -31.59
C VAL A 46 34.39 39.40 -31.39
N LEU A 47 33.86 40.07 -32.40
CA LEU A 47 32.56 40.71 -32.41
C LEU A 47 31.51 39.79 -33.03
N VAL A 48 30.54 39.34 -32.23
CA VAL A 48 29.54 38.34 -32.61
C VAL A 48 28.19 39.01 -32.89
N PHE A 49 27.71 38.96 -34.12
CA PHE A 49 26.43 39.56 -34.50
C PHE A 49 25.21 38.76 -33.99
N PRO A 50 24.01 39.36 -33.89
CA PRO A 50 22.81 38.68 -33.41
C PRO A 50 22.55 37.32 -34.09
N GLY A 51 22.32 36.30 -33.28
CA GLY A 51 22.16 34.93 -33.74
C GLY A 51 22.34 33.91 -32.62
N GLU A 52 21.91 32.69 -32.89
CA GLU A 52 22.23 31.52 -32.07
C GLU A 52 23.36 30.76 -32.76
N TYR A 53 24.50 30.64 -32.07
CA TYR A 53 25.71 29.94 -32.52
C TYR A 53 25.84 28.64 -31.75
N VAL A 54 25.77 27.52 -32.47
CA VAL A 54 25.83 26.19 -31.89
C VAL A 54 27.28 25.71 -31.83
N LEU A 55 27.80 25.50 -30.61
CA LEU A 55 29.17 25.10 -30.35
C LEU A 55 29.24 23.56 -30.17
N VAL A 56 30.04 22.87 -30.99
CA VAL A 56 30.26 21.40 -30.87
C VAL A 56 31.33 21.02 -29.84
N GLU A 57 32.00 22.03 -29.30
CA GLU A 57 33.01 21.99 -28.24
C GLU A 57 32.98 23.35 -27.50
N PRO A 58 33.57 23.48 -26.30
CA PRO A 58 33.54 24.74 -25.56
C PRO A 58 34.22 25.88 -26.29
N LEU A 59 33.73 27.09 -26.05
CA LEU A 59 34.49 28.30 -26.33
C LEU A 59 35.73 28.33 -25.43
N ASP A 60 36.90 28.14 -26.03
CA ASP A 60 38.20 28.10 -25.37
C ASP A 60 39.18 28.99 -26.14
N PHE A 61 39.61 30.09 -25.49
CA PHE A 61 40.50 31.07 -26.11
C PHE A 61 41.89 30.49 -26.38
N ASN A 62 42.26 29.43 -25.67
CA ASN A 62 43.61 28.89 -25.65
C ASN A 62 43.64 27.40 -25.95
N ARG A 63 42.65 26.86 -26.69
CA ARG A 63 42.60 25.42 -27.02
C ARG A 63 43.83 24.88 -27.76
N LEU A 64 44.59 25.77 -28.41
CA LEU A 64 45.82 25.46 -29.13
C LEU A 64 47.09 25.59 -28.25
N HIS A 65 46.98 26.15 -27.05
CA HIS A 65 48.07 26.26 -26.09
C HIS A 65 48.32 24.90 -25.44
N ASP A 66 49.59 24.48 -25.42
CA ASP A 66 50.03 23.29 -24.70
C ASP A 66 51.23 23.68 -23.81
N PRO A 67 51.06 23.74 -22.48
CA PRO A 67 52.13 24.14 -21.56
C PRO A 67 53.31 23.16 -21.53
N ALA A 68 53.12 21.92 -22.01
CA ALA A 68 54.21 20.94 -22.14
C ALA A 68 55.04 21.12 -23.42
N ASN A 69 54.55 21.92 -24.38
CA ASN A 69 55.18 22.14 -25.67
C ASN A 69 55.61 23.62 -25.82
N PRO A 70 56.92 23.94 -25.73
CA PRO A 70 57.42 25.30 -25.90
C PRO A 70 57.16 25.92 -27.28
N ALA A 71 56.81 25.10 -28.28
CA ALA A 71 56.45 25.57 -29.62
C ALA A 71 54.95 25.88 -29.78
N SER A 72 54.12 25.61 -28.76
CA SER A 72 52.71 25.99 -28.77
C SER A 72 52.55 27.52 -28.65
N PRO A 73 51.44 28.10 -29.16
CA PRO A 73 51.15 29.51 -28.98
C PRO A 73 51.10 29.87 -27.48
N PRO A 74 51.59 31.06 -27.07
CA PRO A 74 51.43 31.52 -25.69
C PRO A 74 49.95 31.75 -25.36
N VAL A 75 49.63 31.74 -24.06
CA VAL A 75 48.30 32.10 -23.55
C VAL A 75 47.94 33.51 -24.04
N LYS A 76 46.79 33.64 -24.69
CA LYS A 76 46.22 34.90 -25.19
C LYS A 76 44.98 35.29 -24.41
N ASN A 77 44.75 36.60 -24.34
CA ASN A 77 43.61 37.26 -23.74
C ASN A 77 42.81 37.97 -24.81
N LEU A 78 41.54 37.61 -24.95
CA LEU A 78 40.66 38.07 -26.03
C LEU A 78 39.38 38.67 -25.47
N VAL A 79 38.75 39.56 -26.22
CA VAL A 79 37.38 40.03 -25.94
C VAL A 79 36.41 39.36 -26.89
N VAL A 80 35.49 38.54 -26.38
CA VAL A 80 34.34 38.04 -27.16
C VAL A 80 33.11 38.85 -26.77
N ARG A 81 32.56 39.61 -27.72
CA ARG A 81 31.47 40.56 -27.48
C ARG A 81 30.27 40.32 -28.40
N GLY A 82 29.09 40.15 -27.81
CA GLY A 82 27.82 40.09 -28.54
C GLY A 82 27.27 41.46 -28.94
N VAL A 83 26.95 41.64 -30.20
CA VAL A 83 26.32 42.85 -30.74
C VAL A 83 24.82 42.79 -30.47
N GLY A 84 24.28 43.84 -29.83
CA GLY A 84 22.86 43.86 -29.46
C GLY A 84 22.55 43.20 -28.11
N GLY A 85 23.56 42.69 -27.42
CA GLY A 85 23.46 42.17 -26.06
C GLY A 85 22.96 40.72 -25.95
N PRO A 86 22.83 40.21 -24.72
CA PRO A 86 22.64 38.79 -24.46
C PRO A 86 21.28 38.27 -24.94
N ALA A 87 20.25 39.13 -25.05
CA ALA A 87 18.92 38.74 -25.50
C ALA A 87 18.86 38.25 -26.96
N VAL A 88 19.85 38.60 -27.79
CA VAL A 88 19.88 38.29 -29.22
C VAL A 88 21.17 37.62 -29.69
N THR A 89 22.19 37.55 -28.83
CA THR A 89 23.46 36.84 -29.13
C THR A 89 23.60 35.64 -28.20
N ILE A 90 23.37 34.44 -28.73
CA ILE A 90 23.29 33.20 -27.95
C ILE A 90 24.39 32.26 -28.39
N LEU A 91 25.24 31.83 -27.45
CA LEU A 91 26.19 30.75 -27.62
C LEU A 91 25.62 29.51 -26.92
N ARG A 92 25.23 28.52 -27.71
CA ARG A 92 24.62 27.29 -27.19
C ARG A 92 25.50 26.09 -27.47
N LEU A 93 25.82 25.31 -26.44
CA LEU A 93 26.53 24.05 -26.61
C LEU A 93 25.62 23.00 -27.28
N ALA A 94 26.17 22.23 -28.22
CA ALA A 94 25.44 21.21 -28.97
C ALA A 94 25.03 20.03 -28.07
N GLU A 95 24.00 19.28 -28.48
CA GLU A 95 23.57 18.09 -27.74
C GLU A 95 24.58 16.93 -27.83
N THR A 96 25.29 16.84 -28.96
CA THR A 96 26.35 15.87 -29.21
C THR A 96 27.67 16.62 -29.37
N LEU A 97 28.65 16.31 -28.52
CA LEU A 97 29.94 17.00 -28.46
C LEU A 97 31.06 16.15 -29.01
N LEU A 98 32.12 16.83 -29.46
CA LEU A 98 33.39 16.18 -29.79
C LEU A 98 34.03 15.55 -28.55
N ASP A 99 33.95 16.24 -27.41
CA ASP A 99 34.40 15.74 -26.11
C ASP A 99 33.34 15.99 -25.02
N PRO A 100 32.56 14.96 -24.65
CA PRO A 100 31.58 15.07 -23.57
C PRO A 100 32.17 15.40 -22.19
N ALA A 101 33.46 15.12 -21.94
CA ALA A 101 34.10 15.44 -20.66
C ALA A 101 34.38 16.94 -20.50
N ARG A 102 34.40 17.68 -21.61
CA ARG A 102 34.54 19.13 -21.66
C ARG A 102 33.21 19.81 -21.96
N ALA A 103 32.08 19.32 -21.46
CA ALA A 103 30.75 19.84 -21.80
C ALA A 103 30.37 21.21 -21.17
N SER A 104 31.31 22.14 -21.01
CA SER A 104 31.03 23.54 -20.60
C SER A 104 30.77 24.42 -21.83
N VAL A 105 29.97 25.47 -21.74
CA VAL A 105 29.81 26.41 -22.88
C VAL A 105 31.10 27.19 -23.13
N ALA A 106 31.76 27.65 -22.06
CA ALA A 106 33.08 28.30 -22.13
C ALA A 106 34.02 27.77 -21.05
N VAL A 107 35.32 27.73 -21.36
CA VAL A 107 36.37 27.21 -20.47
C VAL A 107 37.56 28.16 -20.39
N PHE A 108 38.06 28.38 -19.17
CA PHE A 108 39.30 29.09 -18.86
C PHE A 108 40.15 28.22 -17.94
N GLU A 109 41.22 27.63 -18.46
CA GLU A 109 42.02 26.65 -17.71
C GLU A 109 43.55 26.79 -17.92
N HIS A 110 43.99 27.84 -18.61
CA HIS A 110 45.38 28.01 -19.04
C HIS A 110 46.08 29.21 -18.38
N GLY A 111 45.47 29.83 -17.37
CA GLY A 111 46.04 31.00 -16.69
C GLY A 111 45.66 32.32 -17.36
N GLU A 112 44.50 32.36 -18.00
CA GLU A 112 43.96 33.57 -18.63
C GLU A 112 43.86 34.73 -17.63
N GLY A 113 44.18 35.94 -18.07
CA GLY A 113 44.09 37.16 -17.26
C GLY A 113 42.74 37.88 -17.38
N PRO A 114 42.56 39.00 -16.65
CA PRO A 114 41.31 39.78 -16.65
C PRO A 114 40.98 40.44 -17.99
N ALA A 115 41.93 40.48 -18.93
CA ALA A 115 41.71 40.92 -20.31
C ALA A 115 41.05 39.83 -21.18
N SER A 116 40.90 38.60 -20.68
CA SER A 116 40.05 37.58 -21.29
C SER A 116 38.60 37.89 -20.92
N VAL A 117 37.87 38.52 -21.84
CA VAL A 117 36.53 39.07 -21.62
C VAL A 117 35.48 38.29 -22.41
N ILE A 118 34.38 37.94 -21.74
CA ILE A 118 33.11 37.59 -22.41
C ILE A 118 32.09 38.66 -22.04
N GLU A 119 31.50 39.30 -23.05
CA GLU A 119 30.60 40.44 -22.87
C GLU A 119 29.33 40.35 -23.71
N GLY A 120 28.18 40.60 -23.11
CA GLY A 120 26.94 40.81 -23.86
C GLY A 120 26.40 39.58 -24.60
N VAL A 121 26.63 38.37 -24.09
CA VAL A 121 26.16 37.10 -24.70
C VAL A 121 25.36 36.24 -23.73
N THR A 122 24.51 35.37 -24.27
CA THR A 122 23.88 34.27 -23.53
C THR A 122 24.71 32.99 -23.68
N LEU A 123 25.00 32.30 -22.58
CA LEU A 123 25.69 31.00 -22.54
C LEU A 123 24.72 29.91 -22.05
N THR A 124 24.39 28.94 -22.91
CA THR A 124 23.36 27.93 -22.63
C THR A 124 23.66 26.53 -23.18
N GLY A 125 22.94 25.52 -22.69
CA GLY A 125 23.03 24.13 -23.18
C GLY A 125 24.20 23.32 -22.64
N GLY A 126 25.03 23.87 -21.75
CA GLY A 126 26.15 23.17 -21.13
C GLY A 126 25.71 21.99 -20.24
N ARG A 127 26.54 20.93 -20.20
CA ARG A 127 26.29 19.65 -19.49
C ARG A 127 27.54 19.13 -18.76
N GLY A 128 28.28 20.01 -18.09
CA GLY A 128 29.61 19.73 -17.55
C GLY A 128 29.64 18.53 -16.58
N MET A 129 30.45 17.51 -16.90
CA MET A 129 30.73 16.36 -16.02
C MET A 129 32.23 16.04 -16.03
N PRO A 130 33.04 16.40 -15.01
CA PRO A 130 32.72 17.04 -13.72
C PRO A 130 32.81 18.59 -13.72
N ARG A 131 32.99 19.24 -14.88
CA ARG A 131 33.18 20.70 -15.02
C ARG A 131 31.87 21.49 -14.75
N GLY A 132 31.95 22.82 -14.72
CA GLY A 132 30.76 23.69 -14.66
C GLY A 132 29.96 23.64 -15.97
N GLY A 133 28.66 23.94 -15.93
CA GLY A 133 27.80 23.82 -17.12
C GLY A 133 27.99 24.99 -18.09
N GLY A 134 27.70 26.21 -17.67
CA GLY A 134 27.91 27.41 -18.49
C GLY A 134 29.38 27.76 -18.65
N ILE A 135 30.04 28.11 -17.54
CA ILE A 135 31.45 28.51 -17.52
C ILE A 135 32.24 27.65 -16.53
N PHE A 136 33.40 27.18 -16.95
CA PHE A 136 34.37 26.52 -16.07
C PHE A 136 35.68 27.32 -16.01
N CYS A 137 36.07 27.75 -14.81
CA CYS A 137 37.31 28.46 -14.54
C CYS A 137 38.23 27.63 -13.61
N ALA A 138 39.46 27.39 -14.04
CA ALA A 138 40.49 26.65 -13.31
C ALA A 138 41.90 27.17 -13.62
N GLY A 139 42.95 26.53 -13.09
CA GLY A 139 44.33 26.76 -13.51
C GLY A 139 44.87 28.17 -13.23
N ALA A 140 44.49 28.78 -12.10
CA ALA A 140 44.83 30.17 -11.75
C ALA A 140 44.29 31.25 -12.73
N SER A 141 43.34 30.89 -13.60
CA SER A 141 42.73 31.82 -14.55
C SER A 141 41.83 32.85 -13.86
N SER A 142 41.81 34.07 -14.40
CA SER A 142 41.12 35.25 -13.87
C SER A 142 40.34 36.02 -14.96
N PRO A 143 39.47 35.37 -15.76
CA PRO A 143 38.69 36.03 -16.81
C PRO A 143 37.70 37.06 -16.25
N SER A 144 37.28 38.01 -17.11
CA SER A 144 36.18 38.94 -16.83
C SER A 144 34.94 38.60 -17.64
N VAL A 145 33.80 38.46 -16.98
CA VAL A 145 32.51 38.18 -17.62
C VAL A 145 31.55 39.30 -17.26
N THR A 146 30.99 39.98 -18.27
CA THR A 146 30.24 41.22 -18.04
C THR A 146 28.97 41.28 -18.87
N ASP A 147 27.85 41.71 -18.28
CA ASP A 147 26.58 41.90 -18.98
C ASP A 147 26.11 40.63 -19.75
N CYS A 148 26.37 39.44 -19.18
CA CYS A 148 26.04 38.15 -19.79
C CYS A 148 24.86 37.47 -19.09
N VAL A 149 24.19 36.58 -19.83
CA VAL A 149 23.16 35.67 -19.30
C VAL A 149 23.72 34.24 -19.33
N ILE A 150 23.67 33.52 -18.22
CA ILE A 150 24.15 32.14 -18.08
C ILE A 150 22.96 31.31 -17.63
N SER A 151 22.34 30.59 -18.56
CA SER A 151 21.03 29.99 -18.31
C SER A 151 20.80 28.63 -18.94
N GLY A 152 19.97 27.81 -18.32
CA GLY A 152 19.59 26.49 -18.86
C GLY A 152 20.77 25.53 -18.99
N ASN A 153 21.78 25.64 -18.13
CA ASN A 153 22.94 24.76 -18.09
C ASN A 153 22.81 23.74 -16.96
N SER A 154 23.45 22.58 -17.11
CA SER A 154 23.49 21.54 -16.10
C SER A 154 24.91 21.03 -15.84
N ALA A 155 25.22 20.64 -14.60
CA ALA A 155 26.51 20.06 -14.24
C ALA A 155 26.44 19.20 -12.96
N THR A 156 27.56 18.55 -12.60
CA THR A 156 27.70 17.98 -11.24
C THR A 156 27.80 19.09 -10.18
N TRP A 157 28.59 20.12 -10.44
CA TRP A 157 28.80 21.26 -9.56
C TRP A 157 28.85 22.55 -10.37
N GLY A 158 28.21 23.63 -9.90
CA GLY A 158 28.21 24.90 -10.62
C GLY A 158 27.47 24.78 -11.96
N GLY A 159 26.15 24.56 -11.91
CA GLY A 159 25.33 24.39 -13.11
C GLY A 159 25.52 25.54 -14.10
N GLY A 160 25.52 26.77 -13.61
CA GLY A 160 25.89 27.95 -14.40
C GLY A 160 27.40 28.19 -14.45
N VAL A 161 28.04 28.40 -13.30
CA VAL A 161 29.46 28.75 -13.19
C VAL A 161 30.15 27.86 -12.17
N ARG A 162 31.30 27.30 -12.54
CA ARG A 162 32.21 26.66 -11.59
C ARG A 162 33.60 27.26 -11.62
N CYS A 163 34.07 27.73 -10.47
CA CYS A 163 35.45 28.15 -10.24
C CYS A 163 36.14 27.13 -9.33
N THR A 164 37.21 26.50 -9.78
CA THR A 164 37.99 25.55 -8.97
C THR A 164 39.48 25.86 -9.02
N TYR A 165 40.06 26.25 -7.87
CA TYR A 165 41.46 26.69 -7.76
C TYR A 165 41.84 27.72 -8.85
N ALA A 166 40.87 28.58 -9.19
CA ALA A 166 41.05 29.67 -10.14
C ALA A 166 41.83 30.82 -9.47
N GLY A 167 42.24 31.81 -10.27
CA GLY A 167 42.83 33.05 -9.74
C GLY A 167 41.73 33.91 -9.13
N THR A 168 41.39 35.01 -9.79
CA THR A 168 40.31 35.93 -9.39
C THR A 168 39.39 36.26 -10.56
N PRO A 169 38.58 35.28 -11.05
CA PRO A 169 37.60 35.58 -12.09
C PRO A 169 36.59 36.62 -11.59
N ILE A 170 36.20 37.55 -12.47
CA ILE A 170 35.30 38.67 -12.16
C ILE A 170 34.04 38.54 -12.99
N PHE A 171 32.88 38.56 -12.32
CA PHE A 171 31.56 38.59 -12.94
C PHE A 171 30.87 39.89 -12.56
N THR A 172 30.40 40.67 -13.53
CA THR A 172 29.77 41.96 -13.28
C THR A 172 28.48 42.10 -14.09
N ARG A 173 27.37 42.44 -13.42
CA ARG A 173 26.04 42.60 -14.05
C ARG A 173 25.61 41.38 -14.88
N CYS A 174 25.98 40.19 -14.42
CA CYS A 174 25.58 38.94 -15.05
C CYS A 174 24.28 38.42 -14.43
N THR A 175 23.47 37.75 -15.26
CA THR A 175 22.28 36.98 -14.82
C THR A 175 22.59 35.50 -14.93
N ILE A 176 22.53 34.77 -13.82
CA ILE A 176 22.78 33.32 -13.73
C ILE A 176 21.49 32.68 -13.29
N GLU A 177 20.73 32.11 -14.24
CA GLU A 177 19.35 31.70 -13.99
C GLU A 177 18.95 30.34 -14.57
N GLY A 178 18.05 29.63 -13.88
CA GLY A 178 17.49 28.38 -14.41
C GLY A 178 18.54 27.29 -14.66
N ASN A 179 19.63 27.25 -13.91
CA ASN A 179 20.68 26.23 -14.02
C ASN A 179 20.50 25.11 -12.98
N HIS A 180 21.02 23.92 -13.27
CA HIS A 180 20.83 22.73 -12.44
C HIS A 180 22.15 22.01 -12.08
N ALA A 181 22.37 21.73 -10.80
CA ALA A 181 23.47 20.89 -10.33
C ALA A 181 23.00 19.59 -9.67
N SER A 182 23.61 18.46 -10.01
CA SER A 182 23.30 17.18 -9.35
C SER A 182 23.95 17.03 -7.96
N SER A 183 24.92 17.87 -7.61
CA SER A 183 25.53 17.94 -6.27
C SER A 183 25.31 19.32 -5.64
N SER A 184 26.17 20.32 -5.90
CA SER A 184 26.07 21.61 -5.19
C SER A 184 26.32 22.81 -6.10
N GLY A 185 25.77 23.97 -5.74
CA GLY A 185 25.93 25.21 -6.51
C GLY A 185 25.15 25.16 -7.81
N GLY A 186 23.81 25.14 -7.75
CA GLY A 186 22.96 25.09 -8.95
C GLY A 186 23.29 26.22 -9.92
N GLY A 187 23.45 27.44 -9.41
CA GLY A 187 23.98 28.58 -10.15
C GLY A 187 25.51 28.60 -10.16
N ILE A 188 26.11 28.80 -9.00
CA ILE A 188 27.56 29.06 -8.83
C ILE A 188 28.17 28.08 -7.83
N SER A 189 29.30 27.49 -8.20
CA SER A 189 30.17 26.75 -7.27
C SER A 189 31.57 27.35 -7.27
N VAL A 190 32.06 27.75 -6.10
CA VAL A 190 33.44 28.20 -5.89
C VAL A 190 34.14 27.24 -4.94
N MET A 191 35.25 26.67 -5.41
CA MET A 191 36.13 25.77 -4.66
C MET A 191 37.56 26.29 -4.75
N GLY A 192 38.05 27.04 -3.77
CA GLY A 192 39.35 27.72 -3.85
C GLY A 192 39.37 28.92 -4.80
N GLY A 193 40.35 29.80 -4.62
CA GLY A 193 40.51 31.05 -5.39
C GLY A 193 39.67 32.23 -4.84
N GLY A 194 39.77 33.39 -5.50
CA GLY A 194 39.15 34.65 -5.09
C GLY A 194 38.13 35.20 -6.10
N ALA A 195 37.18 34.37 -6.52
CA ALA A 195 36.14 34.76 -7.49
C ALA A 195 35.29 35.92 -6.95
N ARG A 196 35.01 36.91 -7.81
CA ARG A 196 34.27 38.13 -7.44
C ARG A 196 33.02 38.27 -8.31
N PHE A 197 31.88 38.47 -7.67
CA PHE A 197 30.60 38.72 -8.31
C PHE A 197 30.08 40.08 -7.84
N SER A 198 29.78 40.98 -8.79
CA SER A 198 29.28 42.32 -8.49
C SER A 198 28.03 42.64 -9.29
N GLU A 199 26.97 43.07 -8.59
CA GLU A 199 25.70 43.47 -9.20
C GLU A 199 25.07 42.36 -10.07
N CYS A 200 25.33 41.10 -9.71
CA CYS A 200 24.80 39.93 -10.41
C CYS A 200 23.45 39.49 -9.84
N LEU A 201 22.64 38.88 -10.71
CA LEU A 201 21.41 38.17 -10.35
C LEU A 201 21.67 36.66 -10.42
N VAL A 202 21.41 35.93 -9.34
CA VAL A 202 21.44 34.47 -9.26
C VAL A 202 20.04 33.99 -8.93
N ALA A 203 19.29 33.57 -9.96
CA ALA A 203 17.84 33.35 -9.84
C ALA A 203 17.38 31.95 -10.28
N ASP A 204 16.40 31.37 -9.60
CA ASP A 204 15.71 30.15 -10.06
C ASP A 204 16.65 28.96 -10.40
N ASN A 205 17.81 28.88 -9.74
CA ASN A 205 18.73 27.76 -9.90
C ASN A 205 18.40 26.63 -8.93
N SER A 206 18.74 25.41 -9.29
CA SER A 206 18.45 24.23 -8.46
C SER A 206 19.65 23.32 -8.25
N ALA A 207 19.81 22.79 -7.04
CA ALA A 207 20.77 21.74 -6.71
C ALA A 207 20.06 20.55 -6.04
N ALA A 208 20.49 19.33 -6.35
CA ALA A 208 20.01 18.14 -5.62
C ALA A 208 20.65 18.02 -4.22
N GLY A 209 21.88 18.51 -4.06
CA GLY A 209 22.53 18.76 -2.77
C GLY A 209 22.47 20.25 -2.39
N ASP A 210 23.54 20.81 -1.82
CA ASP A 210 23.49 22.11 -1.12
C ASP A 210 23.80 23.32 -2.00
N GLY A 211 23.35 24.51 -1.57
CA GLY A 211 23.68 25.76 -2.27
C GLY A 211 22.94 25.85 -3.60
N GLY A 212 21.61 25.94 -3.57
CA GLY A 212 20.79 26.00 -4.80
C GLY A 212 21.23 27.13 -5.73
N GLY A 213 21.49 28.31 -5.17
CA GLY A 213 22.09 29.44 -5.88
C GLY A 213 23.61 29.36 -5.89
N VAL A 214 24.23 29.44 -4.72
CA VAL A 214 25.68 29.58 -4.52
C VAL A 214 26.20 28.54 -3.53
N ALA A 215 27.27 27.83 -3.89
CA ALA A 215 28.05 27.00 -2.99
C ALA A 215 29.50 27.48 -2.93
N CYS A 216 29.98 27.81 -1.73
CA CYS A 216 31.35 28.23 -1.46
C CYS A 216 32.05 27.21 -0.55
N GLU A 217 33.02 26.50 -1.13
CA GLU A 217 33.87 25.51 -0.46
C GLU A 217 35.32 26.03 -0.41
N ILE A 218 35.92 26.13 0.78
CA ILE A 218 37.35 26.45 0.95
C ILE A 218 37.80 27.67 0.09
N GLY A 219 37.62 28.92 0.51
CA GLY A 219 38.11 30.08 -0.26
C GLY A 219 37.49 31.45 0.06
N GLU A 220 38.01 32.49 -0.58
CA GLU A 220 37.70 33.92 -0.38
C GLU A 220 36.81 34.49 -1.50
N ALA A 221 35.67 33.84 -1.78
CA ALA A 221 34.71 34.38 -2.75
C ALA A 221 34.09 35.69 -2.24
N LEU A 222 33.94 36.69 -3.10
CA LEU A 222 33.25 37.94 -2.77
C LEU A 222 32.00 38.12 -3.64
N PHE A 223 30.87 38.37 -2.99
CA PHE A 223 29.63 38.80 -3.60
C PHE A 223 29.29 40.21 -3.12
N GLU A 224 29.22 41.17 -4.04
CA GLU A 224 28.92 42.56 -3.73
C GLU A 224 27.66 43.01 -4.48
N ARG A 225 26.68 43.57 -3.76
CA ARG A 225 25.42 44.09 -4.35
C ARG A 225 24.68 43.08 -5.24
N CYS A 226 24.81 41.79 -4.95
CA CYS A 226 24.16 40.72 -5.72
C CYS A 226 22.75 40.42 -5.18
N ARG A 227 21.88 39.95 -6.07
CA ARG A 227 20.57 39.39 -5.74
C ARG A 227 20.61 37.88 -5.93
N ILE A 228 20.25 37.14 -4.89
CA ILE A 228 20.22 35.67 -4.88
C ILE A 228 18.79 35.27 -4.52
N GLU A 229 17.99 34.91 -5.52
CA GLU A 229 16.55 34.76 -5.36
C GLU A 229 15.94 33.51 -6.01
N GLY A 230 14.86 32.98 -5.44
CA GLY A 230 14.14 31.85 -6.05
C GLY A 230 14.94 30.54 -6.17
N ASN A 231 16.10 30.42 -5.53
CA ASN A 231 16.94 29.24 -5.72
C ASN A 231 16.53 28.09 -4.78
N THR A 232 16.75 26.85 -5.22
CA THR A 232 16.34 25.64 -4.48
C THR A 232 17.51 24.68 -4.27
N GLY A 233 17.78 24.30 -3.01
CA GLY A 233 18.81 23.31 -2.65
C GLY A 233 18.34 22.38 -1.52
N ALA A 234 19.16 21.40 -1.14
CA ALA A 234 18.93 20.54 0.03
C ALA A 234 19.11 21.32 1.34
N GLN A 235 20.24 22.01 1.48
CA GLN A 235 20.50 23.06 2.48
C GLN A 235 21.04 24.31 1.80
N GLY A 236 20.88 25.48 2.44
CA GLY A 236 21.40 26.73 1.86
C GLY A 236 20.74 27.02 0.52
N GLY A 237 19.41 27.09 0.47
CA GLY A 237 18.66 27.24 -0.79
C GLY A 237 19.24 28.36 -1.66
N GLY A 238 19.58 29.49 -1.05
CA GLY A 238 20.31 30.59 -1.67
C GLY A 238 21.82 30.35 -1.65
N ILE A 239 22.41 30.28 -0.45
CA ILE A 239 23.87 30.21 -0.24
C ILE A 239 24.21 29.06 0.72
N ASN A 240 25.21 28.26 0.36
CA ASN A 240 25.87 27.34 1.28
C ASN A 240 27.37 27.65 1.40
N CYS A 241 27.85 27.85 2.63
CA CYS A 241 29.28 28.01 2.95
C CYS A 241 29.75 26.84 3.81
N PHE A 242 30.74 26.08 3.32
CA PHE A 242 31.26 24.91 4.01
C PHE A 242 32.76 24.71 3.83
N GLY A 243 33.35 23.83 4.63
CA GLY A 243 34.76 23.42 4.50
C GLY A 243 35.75 24.56 4.75
N ASN A 244 35.67 25.24 5.90
CA ASN A 244 36.52 26.41 6.21
C ASN A 244 36.42 27.58 5.20
N SER A 245 35.30 27.73 4.48
CA SER A 245 35.06 28.87 3.60
C SER A 245 35.08 30.20 4.36
N THR A 246 35.70 31.23 3.76
CA THR A 246 35.80 32.61 4.28
C THR A 246 35.06 33.60 3.39
N ALA A 247 34.09 33.14 2.61
CA ALA A 247 33.37 33.95 1.63
C ALA A 247 32.72 35.20 2.25
N GLU A 248 32.74 36.30 1.51
CA GLU A 248 32.17 37.58 1.89
C GLU A 248 30.95 37.92 1.04
N PHE A 249 29.87 38.33 1.69
CA PHE A 249 28.65 38.83 1.08
C PHE A 249 28.39 40.24 1.60
N ILE A 250 28.48 41.23 0.72
CA ILE A 250 28.37 42.65 1.07
C ILE A 250 27.22 43.28 0.29
N GLY A 251 26.26 43.87 0.99
CA GLY A 251 25.15 44.55 0.32
C GLY A 251 24.28 43.61 -0.51
N CYS A 252 24.22 42.32 -0.18
CA CYS A 252 23.48 41.33 -0.97
C CYS A 252 22.04 41.15 -0.49
N VAL A 253 21.16 40.82 -1.43
CA VAL A 253 19.74 40.52 -1.17
C VAL A 253 19.53 39.03 -1.41
N VAL A 254 19.15 38.29 -0.37
CA VAL A 254 18.93 36.84 -0.40
C VAL A 254 17.48 36.58 -0.05
N THR A 255 16.65 36.29 -1.05
CA THR A 255 15.19 36.23 -0.85
C THR A 255 14.50 35.13 -1.63
N GLN A 256 13.39 34.59 -1.12
CA GLN A 256 12.60 33.58 -1.85
C GLN A 256 13.36 32.29 -2.16
N ASN A 257 14.45 31.99 -1.44
CA ASN A 257 15.18 30.75 -1.62
C ASN A 257 14.62 29.64 -0.73
N THR A 258 14.73 28.40 -1.19
CA THR A 258 14.10 27.24 -0.55
C THR A 258 15.13 26.14 -0.28
N ALA A 259 15.18 25.68 0.97
CA ALA A 259 15.89 24.46 1.38
C ALA A 259 14.87 23.32 1.55
N ARG A 260 15.05 22.22 0.81
CA ARG A 260 14.10 21.11 0.76
C ARG A 260 14.14 20.16 1.96
N TRP A 261 15.18 20.19 2.80
CA TRP A 261 15.42 19.13 3.81
C TRP A 261 15.46 19.68 5.24
N ARG A 262 16.64 20.04 5.78
CA ARG A 262 16.77 20.33 7.22
C ARG A 262 16.77 21.82 7.57
N ALA A 263 17.61 22.65 6.94
CA ALA A 263 17.71 24.06 7.34
C ALA A 263 18.35 24.99 6.30
N GLY A 264 18.23 26.30 6.54
CA GLY A 264 18.98 27.32 5.80
C GLY A 264 18.36 27.68 4.47
N GLY A 265 17.08 28.08 4.43
CA GLY A 265 16.43 28.50 3.19
C GLY A 265 17.26 29.56 2.45
N GLY A 266 17.74 30.56 3.18
CA GLY A 266 18.59 31.64 2.68
C GLY A 266 20.07 31.26 2.68
N VAL A 267 20.65 31.11 3.87
CA VAL A 267 22.10 30.87 4.06
C VAL A 267 22.34 29.71 5.03
N SER A 268 23.16 28.75 4.62
CA SER A 268 23.71 27.69 5.49
C SER A 268 25.22 27.88 5.69
N CYS A 269 25.66 27.79 6.94
CA CYS A 269 27.07 27.81 7.34
C CYS A 269 27.40 26.51 8.10
N ALA A 270 28.31 25.70 7.57
CA ALA A 270 28.68 24.42 8.17
C ALA A 270 30.19 24.15 8.08
N ALA A 271 30.65 23.08 8.73
CA ALA A 271 32.01 22.55 8.67
C ALA A 271 33.09 23.64 8.80
N ARG A 272 33.08 24.36 9.94
CA ARG A 272 34.05 25.40 10.30
C ARG A 272 34.11 26.60 9.36
N ALA A 273 33.10 26.81 8.52
CA ALA A 273 33.01 28.00 7.69
C ALA A 273 32.87 29.28 8.53
N THR A 274 33.53 30.35 8.09
CA THR A 274 33.50 31.67 8.74
C THR A 274 33.16 32.76 7.72
N PRO A 275 32.01 32.67 7.03
CA PRO A 275 31.65 33.67 6.04
C PRO A 275 31.30 35.00 6.72
N VAL A 276 31.47 36.09 5.98
CA VAL A 276 31.17 37.45 6.44
C VAL A 276 29.97 37.98 5.69
N LEU A 277 28.88 38.27 6.40
CA LEU A 277 27.67 38.89 5.86
C LEU A 277 27.58 40.32 6.38
N ARG A 278 27.70 41.30 5.47
CA ARG A 278 27.68 42.73 5.81
C ARG A 278 26.63 43.46 5.02
N HIS A 279 25.76 44.18 5.71
CA HIS A 279 24.71 44.97 5.07
C HIS A 279 23.85 44.13 4.12
N CYS A 280 23.57 42.87 4.47
CA CYS A 280 22.73 41.98 3.65
C CYS A 280 21.27 42.01 4.12
N THR A 281 20.34 41.82 3.19
CA THR A 281 18.91 41.59 3.50
C THR A 281 18.57 40.13 3.15
N ILE A 282 18.18 39.35 4.15
CA ILE A 282 17.87 37.92 4.05
C ILE A 282 16.41 37.73 4.49
N ALA A 283 15.50 37.61 3.51
CA ALA A 283 14.06 37.65 3.80
C ALA A 283 13.20 36.74 2.92
N GLY A 284 12.12 36.18 3.46
CA GLY A 284 11.24 35.28 2.70
C GLY A 284 11.92 34.03 2.21
N ASN A 285 12.91 33.50 2.92
CA ASN A 285 13.54 32.25 2.57
C ASN A 285 12.95 31.12 3.43
N VAL A 286 12.74 29.96 2.82
CA VAL A 286 12.02 28.83 3.44
C VAL A 286 12.98 27.70 3.75
N GLY A 287 13.05 27.33 5.02
CA GLY A 287 13.53 26.01 5.45
C GLY A 287 12.35 25.09 5.78
N GLN A 288 12.56 23.78 5.78
CA GLN A 288 11.53 22.82 6.18
C GLN A 288 11.40 22.69 7.71
N GLU A 289 12.52 22.60 8.44
CA GLU A 289 12.51 22.41 9.90
C GLU A 289 12.95 23.65 10.66
N GLU A 290 14.14 24.20 10.35
CA GLU A 290 14.71 25.34 11.08
C GLU A 290 15.49 26.31 10.19
N GLY A 291 15.69 27.55 10.67
CA GLY A 291 16.63 28.51 10.10
C GLY A 291 16.30 28.87 8.66
N GLY A 292 15.05 29.24 8.36
CA GLY A 292 14.67 29.72 7.03
C GLY A 292 15.57 30.82 6.52
N GLY A 293 15.98 31.76 7.39
CA GLY A 293 16.92 32.83 7.04
C GLY A 293 18.38 32.36 7.01
N VAL A 294 19.00 32.28 8.18
CA VAL A 294 20.40 31.83 8.35
C VAL A 294 20.47 30.69 9.36
N VAL A 295 21.17 29.61 8.99
CA VAL A 295 21.53 28.52 9.91
C VAL A 295 23.04 28.36 10.01
N CYS A 296 23.53 28.10 11.22
CA CYS A 296 24.94 27.84 11.51
C CYS A 296 25.09 26.52 12.28
N SER A 297 26.04 25.68 11.89
CA SER A 297 26.33 24.39 12.53
C SER A 297 27.81 24.01 12.47
N SER A 298 28.20 22.90 13.12
CA SER A 298 29.50 22.24 12.96
C SER A 298 30.71 23.16 13.06
N GLU A 299 30.85 23.85 14.20
CA GLU A 299 31.96 24.77 14.51
C GLU A 299 32.07 25.98 13.55
N SER A 300 31.03 26.29 12.79
CA SER A 300 30.98 27.51 11.98
C SER A 300 30.93 28.77 12.84
N ALA A 301 31.54 29.84 12.36
CA ALA A 301 31.59 31.13 13.04
C ALA A 301 31.34 32.28 12.04
N PRO A 302 30.13 32.38 11.47
CA PRO A 302 29.81 33.47 10.55
C PRO A 302 29.81 34.82 11.28
N VAL A 303 30.26 35.87 10.59
CA VAL A 303 30.22 37.25 11.09
C VAL A 303 29.09 37.98 10.37
N ILE A 304 28.05 38.36 11.11
CA ILE A 304 26.85 39.02 10.58
C ILE A 304 26.80 40.43 11.15
N THR A 305 26.96 41.44 10.30
CA THR A 305 26.97 42.84 10.73
C THR A 305 26.10 43.72 9.84
N GLY A 306 25.29 44.59 10.42
CA GLY A 306 24.48 45.52 9.64
C GLY A 306 23.38 44.85 8.82
N CYS A 307 22.98 43.61 9.12
CA CYS A 307 22.08 42.83 8.26
C CYS A 307 20.61 42.92 8.72
N ILE A 308 19.68 42.58 7.82
CA ILE A 308 18.26 42.35 8.13
C ILE A 308 17.93 40.89 7.83
N LEU A 309 17.50 40.13 8.84
CA LEU A 309 17.03 38.75 8.74
C LEU A 309 15.56 38.72 9.18
N TRP A 310 14.62 38.72 8.25
CA TRP A 310 13.21 38.94 8.57
C TRP A 310 12.25 38.25 7.59
N ASP A 311 11.07 37.87 8.04
CA ASP A 311 10.03 37.20 7.26
C ASP A 311 10.49 35.86 6.67
N ASN A 312 11.28 35.09 7.43
CA ASN A 312 11.72 33.75 7.00
C ASN A 312 10.94 32.67 7.78
N PRO A 313 10.10 31.85 7.13
CA PRO A 313 9.44 30.71 7.76
C PRO A 313 10.45 29.76 8.41
N CYS A 314 10.10 29.15 9.55
CA CYS A 314 11.00 28.31 10.37
C CYS A 314 12.15 29.06 11.08
N GLY A 315 12.06 30.39 11.20
CA GLY A 315 12.98 31.22 11.98
C GLY A 315 14.01 31.95 11.13
N SER A 316 14.27 33.22 11.47
CA SER A 316 15.20 34.05 10.71
C SER A 316 16.67 33.79 11.04
N PHE A 317 16.97 33.28 12.23
CA PHE A 317 18.33 32.92 12.64
C PHE A 317 18.35 31.72 13.58
N THR A 318 19.13 30.70 13.25
CA THR A 318 19.34 29.50 14.07
C THR A 318 20.83 29.18 14.20
N ALA A 319 21.29 28.99 15.44
CA ALA A 319 22.65 28.53 15.75
C ALA A 319 22.57 27.18 16.46
N LEU A 320 23.01 26.11 15.78
CA LEU A 320 23.05 24.76 16.31
C LEU A 320 24.29 24.54 17.19
N GLU A 321 24.28 23.45 17.95
CA GLU A 321 25.35 23.12 18.90
C GLU A 321 26.76 23.17 18.24
N GLY A 322 27.69 23.84 18.91
CA GLY A 322 29.06 24.03 18.44
C GLY A 322 29.28 25.23 17.52
N ALA A 323 28.24 25.87 16.98
CA ALA A 323 28.41 27.10 16.20
C ALA A 323 28.70 28.32 17.09
N ASN A 324 29.54 29.24 16.61
CA ASN A 324 29.90 30.48 17.31
C ASN A 324 29.73 31.72 16.43
N PRO A 325 28.50 32.05 16.04
CA PRO A 325 28.22 33.21 15.18
C PRO A 325 28.45 34.52 15.93
N ARG A 326 29.02 35.52 15.26
CA ARG A 326 29.14 36.88 15.79
C ARG A 326 28.16 37.81 15.08
N VAL A 327 27.16 38.29 15.80
CA VAL A 327 26.08 39.12 15.23
C VAL A 327 26.08 40.49 15.89
N THR A 328 26.22 41.56 15.11
CA THR A 328 26.20 42.94 15.61
C THR A 328 25.43 43.87 14.68
N TYR A 329 24.87 44.95 15.23
CA TYR A 329 24.16 45.99 14.48
C TYR A 329 23.16 45.44 13.45
N SER A 330 22.42 44.39 13.78
CA SER A 330 21.53 43.69 12.84
C SER A 330 20.07 43.64 13.33
N CYS A 331 19.13 43.59 12.39
CA CYS A 331 17.70 43.47 12.65
C CYS A 331 17.23 42.04 12.41
N ILE A 332 16.74 41.34 13.44
CA ILE A 332 16.45 39.89 13.37
C ILE A 332 15.07 39.59 13.95
N GLU A 333 14.26 38.83 13.19
CA GLU A 333 12.96 38.32 13.62
C GLU A 333 13.10 37.05 14.50
N GLY A 334 12.45 37.03 15.67
CA GLY A 334 12.43 35.87 16.54
C GLY A 334 13.68 35.69 17.42
N ALA A 335 13.47 35.14 18.61
CA ALA A 335 14.39 35.03 19.76
C ALA A 335 14.78 36.34 20.47
N SER A 336 14.85 36.26 21.80
CA SER A 336 15.45 37.26 22.70
C SER A 336 16.83 37.65 22.16
N VAL A 337 16.91 38.82 21.51
CA VAL A 337 18.09 39.48 20.92
C VAL A 337 19.31 38.58 20.87
N VAL A 338 19.66 38.04 19.69
CA VAL A 338 20.98 37.42 19.48
C VAL A 338 22.01 38.34 20.11
N SER A 339 22.67 37.87 21.18
CA SER A 339 23.43 38.74 22.07
C SER A 339 24.54 39.39 21.27
N GLY A 340 24.57 40.72 21.27
CA GLY A 340 25.43 41.46 20.37
C GLY A 340 25.14 42.94 20.40
N GLN A 341 26.19 43.73 20.25
CA GLN A 341 26.09 45.19 20.27
C GLN A 341 25.21 45.67 19.11
N GLY A 342 24.20 46.49 19.41
CA GLY A 342 23.39 47.21 18.41
C GLY A 342 22.34 46.38 17.68
N ASN A 343 22.08 45.13 18.08
CA ASN A 343 21.04 44.31 17.46
C ASN A 343 19.62 44.76 17.90
N ILE A 344 18.68 44.75 16.96
CA ILE A 344 17.27 45.12 17.19
C ILE A 344 16.33 44.02 16.71
N ALA A 345 15.16 43.89 17.34
CA ALA A 345 14.12 42.92 16.97
C ALA A 345 12.78 43.64 16.76
N VAL A 346 12.75 44.53 15.77
CA VAL A 346 11.59 45.35 15.42
C VAL A 346 11.35 45.20 13.93
N ASN A 347 10.08 45.14 13.53
CA ASN A 347 9.70 45.02 12.12
C ASN A 347 10.48 46.05 11.26
N PRO A 348 11.25 45.61 10.24
CA PRO A 348 12.12 46.46 9.43
C PRO A 348 11.32 47.37 8.50
N ARG A 349 9.99 47.24 8.44
CA ARG A 349 9.09 48.00 7.55
C ARG A 349 9.57 47.90 6.11
N PHE A 350 9.66 46.67 5.62
CA PHE A 350 9.89 46.43 4.20
C PHE A 350 8.82 47.16 3.38
N ARG A 351 9.21 47.60 2.19
CA ARG A 351 8.29 48.18 1.22
C ARG A 351 7.30 47.13 0.71
N GLY A 352 7.62 45.85 0.84
CA GLY A 352 6.68 44.74 0.64
C GLY A 352 6.08 44.74 -0.76
N TRP A 353 4.77 44.48 -0.87
CA TRP A 353 4.06 44.63 -2.14
C TRP A 353 3.60 46.07 -2.32
N ARG A 354 4.08 46.71 -3.39
CA ARG A 354 3.85 48.14 -3.65
C ARG A 354 2.62 48.45 -4.50
N ASP A 355 2.20 47.53 -5.39
CA ASP A 355 1.22 47.85 -6.43
C ASP A 355 -0.23 47.63 -5.97
N ALA A 356 -0.57 46.41 -5.52
CA ALA A 356 -1.92 46.04 -5.10
C ALA A 356 -1.92 44.89 -4.07
N ALA A 357 -2.94 44.90 -3.21
CA ALA A 357 -3.23 43.81 -2.26
C ALA A 357 -3.70 42.54 -2.98
N GLU A 358 -4.33 42.70 -4.13
CA GLU A 358 -4.79 41.63 -5.00
C GLU A 358 -4.15 41.79 -6.38
N VAL A 359 -3.56 40.71 -6.89
CA VAL A 359 -2.97 40.66 -8.24
C VAL A 359 -3.46 39.43 -8.98
N TRP A 360 -3.58 39.53 -10.30
CA TRP A 360 -4.07 38.46 -11.16
C TRP A 360 -2.93 37.90 -12.01
N VAL A 361 -2.94 36.59 -12.20
CA VAL A 361 -1.97 35.85 -13.02
C VAL A 361 -2.74 35.05 -14.07
N ASP A 362 -2.31 35.17 -15.32
CA ASP A 362 -2.84 34.41 -16.44
C ASP A 362 -1.69 33.99 -17.37
N CYS A 363 -1.40 32.70 -17.40
CA CYS A 363 -0.34 32.15 -18.26
C CYS A 363 -0.61 32.35 -19.76
N ALA A 364 -1.87 32.61 -20.15
CA ALA A 364 -2.28 32.91 -21.52
C ALA A 364 -2.12 34.39 -21.89
N ALA A 365 -1.75 35.27 -20.95
CA ALA A 365 -1.55 36.69 -21.23
C ALA A 365 -0.44 36.92 -22.28
N SER A 366 -0.71 37.83 -23.23
CA SER A 366 0.17 38.09 -24.38
C SER A 366 1.42 38.93 -24.04
N GLY A 367 1.53 39.44 -22.81
CA GLY A 367 2.61 40.30 -22.35
C GLY A 367 2.88 40.10 -20.85
N PRO A 368 3.89 40.78 -20.28
CA PRO A 368 4.30 40.60 -18.89
C PRO A 368 3.20 40.94 -17.88
N GLY A 369 2.29 41.87 -18.21
CA GLY A 369 1.21 42.32 -17.33
C GLY A 369 1.66 43.32 -16.27
N ASP A 370 0.70 44.00 -15.64
CA ASP A 370 0.90 44.85 -14.45
C ASP A 370 0.28 44.22 -13.19
N GLY A 371 -0.23 42.99 -13.31
CA GLY A 371 -0.90 42.27 -12.24
C GLY A 371 -2.32 42.76 -11.96
N SER A 372 -2.81 43.77 -12.69
CA SER A 372 -4.18 44.24 -12.57
C SER A 372 -5.15 43.25 -13.20
N SER A 373 -6.41 43.51 -12.92
CA SER A 373 -7.52 42.75 -13.42
C SER A 373 -7.62 42.67 -14.94
N GLN A 374 -7.21 43.73 -15.62
CA GLN A 374 -7.32 43.89 -17.07
C GLN A 374 -6.01 43.52 -17.79
N SER A 375 -4.91 43.40 -17.04
CA SER A 375 -3.58 43.14 -17.55
C SER A 375 -2.79 42.25 -16.56
N PRO A 376 -3.24 40.99 -16.37
CA PRO A 376 -2.68 40.08 -15.38
C PRO A 376 -1.21 39.74 -15.68
N TYR A 377 -0.45 39.42 -14.63
CA TYR A 377 0.91 38.92 -14.80
C TYR A 377 0.91 37.59 -15.56
N ARG A 378 1.87 37.40 -16.46
CA ARG A 378 2.00 36.12 -17.19
C ARG A 378 2.58 34.99 -16.33
N ALA A 379 3.55 35.32 -15.48
CA ALA A 379 4.28 34.35 -14.67
C ALA A 379 3.94 34.53 -13.18
N LEU A 380 3.77 33.40 -12.49
CA LEU A 380 3.45 33.39 -11.06
C LEU A 380 4.58 34.02 -10.21
N ALA A 381 5.84 33.84 -10.61
CA ALA A 381 6.99 34.48 -9.97
C ALA A 381 6.86 36.01 -9.91
N ALA A 382 6.36 36.65 -10.98
CA ALA A 382 6.15 38.11 -11.00
C ALA A 382 5.08 38.55 -9.99
N ALA A 383 4.02 37.75 -9.82
CA ALA A 383 2.98 38.04 -8.84
C ALA A 383 3.45 37.81 -7.39
N LEU A 384 4.41 36.92 -7.19
CA LEU A 384 5.04 36.64 -5.90
C LEU A 384 6.21 37.57 -5.59
N ALA A 385 6.67 38.39 -6.53
CA ALA A 385 7.78 39.32 -6.32
C ALA A 385 7.50 40.26 -5.14
N PHE A 386 8.40 40.22 -4.16
CA PHE A 386 8.38 41.02 -2.95
C PHE A 386 9.55 42.01 -2.97
N ASP A 387 9.33 43.26 -2.53
CA ASP A 387 10.40 44.23 -2.41
C ASP A 387 10.98 44.27 -0.99
N PRO A 388 12.21 43.77 -0.78
CA PRO A 388 12.85 43.71 0.53
C PRO A 388 13.57 45.03 0.91
N GLY A 389 13.37 46.11 0.14
CA GLY A 389 13.86 47.43 0.52
C GLY A 389 13.12 47.99 1.73
N VAL A 390 13.80 48.77 2.57
CA VAL A 390 13.20 49.40 3.76
C VAL A 390 12.54 50.75 3.44
N ALA A 391 11.44 51.05 4.12
CA ALA A 391 10.75 52.35 4.05
C ALA A 391 11.57 53.47 4.73
N LEU A 392 11.24 54.73 4.44
CA LEU A 392 11.90 55.91 5.01
C LEU A 392 11.84 55.97 6.55
N ASP A 393 10.74 55.52 7.12
CA ASP A 393 10.47 55.52 8.57
C ASP A 393 10.84 54.18 9.23
N SER A 394 11.64 53.35 8.57
CA SER A 394 12.08 52.08 9.10
C SER A 394 12.98 52.25 10.33
N PRO A 395 12.81 51.42 11.39
CA PRO A 395 13.70 51.42 12.54
C PRO A 395 15.13 50.95 12.18
N CYS A 396 15.34 50.36 11.00
CA CYS A 396 16.65 49.96 10.50
C CYS A 396 17.46 51.13 9.94
N VAL A 397 16.83 52.28 9.68
CA VAL A 397 17.48 53.50 9.19
C VAL A 397 18.21 54.18 10.35
N GLY A 398 19.53 54.28 10.25
CA GLY A 398 20.37 54.94 11.26
C GLY A 398 20.76 54.08 12.46
N SER A 399 20.27 52.84 12.54
CA SER A 399 20.53 51.92 13.66
C SER A 399 21.72 50.99 13.44
N GLY A 400 22.31 50.98 12.24
CA GLY A 400 23.48 50.18 11.89
C GLY A 400 24.77 50.72 12.50
N GLU A 401 25.87 49.99 12.29
CA GLU A 401 27.19 50.39 12.78
C GLU A 401 27.55 51.80 12.28
N GLY A 402 28.00 52.68 13.19
CA GLY A 402 28.33 54.07 12.85
C GLY A 402 27.14 54.93 12.41
N GLY A 403 25.90 54.52 12.70
CA GLY A 403 24.69 55.24 12.26
C GLY A 403 24.28 54.94 10.81
N THR A 404 24.79 53.85 10.23
CA THR A 404 24.40 53.39 8.90
C THR A 404 23.00 52.77 8.90
N THR A 405 22.45 52.51 7.72
CA THR A 405 21.19 51.75 7.61
C THR A 405 21.51 50.27 7.48
N MET A 406 20.75 49.41 8.17
CA MET A 406 20.90 47.96 8.07
C MET A 406 20.32 47.44 6.74
N GLY A 407 20.91 46.38 6.17
CA GLY A 407 20.45 45.72 4.95
C GLY A 407 21.01 46.29 3.63
N ALA A 408 20.71 45.60 2.53
CA ALA A 408 21.36 45.78 1.22
C ALA A 408 20.75 46.89 0.34
N ILE A 409 19.48 47.23 0.54
CA ILE A 409 18.71 48.19 -0.27
C ILE A 409 18.43 49.45 0.56
N ALA A 410 19.48 50.02 1.11
CA ALA A 410 19.43 51.05 2.13
C ALA A 410 19.51 52.50 1.58
N THR A 411 18.94 52.77 0.41
CA THR A 411 18.47 54.13 0.11
C THR A 411 17.00 54.20 0.51
N PRO A 412 16.67 54.65 1.74
CA PRO A 412 15.28 54.81 2.16
C PRO A 412 14.52 55.70 1.17
N ALA A 413 13.44 55.17 0.59
CA ALA A 413 12.60 55.84 -0.38
C ALA A 413 11.18 55.25 -0.32
N GLY A 414 10.15 56.10 -0.34
CA GLY A 414 8.75 55.68 -0.28
C GLY A 414 8.27 55.23 1.11
N THR A 415 6.98 54.93 1.17
CA THR A 415 6.26 54.41 2.36
C THR A 415 6.32 52.89 2.42
N ALA A 416 6.15 52.31 3.61
CA ALA A 416 5.96 50.86 3.75
C ALA A 416 4.73 50.40 2.93
N GLY A 417 4.87 49.31 2.19
CA GLY A 417 3.75 48.72 1.44
C GLY A 417 2.99 47.69 2.26
N MET A 418 2.21 46.86 1.58
CA MET A 418 1.30 45.94 2.25
C MET A 418 2.05 44.76 2.89
N PRO A 419 1.56 44.21 4.01
CA PRO A 419 2.16 43.05 4.67
C PRO A 419 1.65 41.70 4.18
N ARG A 420 0.61 41.68 3.31
CA ARG A 420 0.12 40.46 2.64
C ARG A 420 -0.39 40.77 1.23
N ARG A 421 -0.39 39.76 0.36
CA ARG A 421 -0.94 39.81 -1.00
C ARG A 421 -1.77 38.56 -1.30
N THR A 422 -2.88 38.73 -2.02
CA THR A 422 -3.65 37.65 -2.63
C THR A 422 -3.34 37.59 -4.12
N VAL A 423 -3.00 36.42 -4.61
CA VAL A 423 -2.72 36.14 -6.01
C VAL A 423 -3.87 35.29 -6.56
N TRP A 424 -4.64 35.86 -7.47
CA TRP A 424 -5.68 35.15 -8.20
C TRP A 424 -5.07 34.53 -9.46
N ILE A 425 -5.25 33.23 -9.65
CA ILE A 425 -4.58 32.45 -10.69
C ILE A 425 -5.64 31.93 -11.66
N ALA A 426 -5.61 32.41 -12.91
CA ALA A 426 -6.51 31.97 -13.96
C ALA A 426 -6.34 30.47 -14.27
N ALA A 427 -7.24 29.92 -15.08
CA ALA A 427 -7.12 28.53 -15.54
C ALA A 427 -5.80 28.33 -16.32
N GLY A 428 -5.13 27.19 -16.12
CA GLY A 428 -3.85 26.86 -16.74
C GLY A 428 -2.86 26.20 -15.77
N THR A 429 -1.68 25.89 -16.30
CA THR A 429 -0.60 25.26 -15.54
C THR A 429 0.53 26.26 -15.30
N TYR A 430 0.90 26.45 -14.04
CA TYR A 430 1.89 27.41 -13.59
C TYR A 430 3.03 26.65 -12.92
N ARG A 431 4.25 26.82 -13.42
CA ARG A 431 5.43 26.26 -12.75
C ARG A 431 5.62 26.97 -11.40
N PHE A 432 5.76 26.17 -10.34
CA PHE A 432 6.08 26.62 -8.99
C PHE A 432 7.50 26.17 -8.57
N GLN A 433 8.38 25.92 -9.54
CA GLN A 433 9.77 25.53 -9.27
C GLN A 433 10.61 26.79 -9.03
N GLY A 434 11.12 26.96 -7.80
CA GLY A 434 11.86 28.17 -7.39
C GLY A 434 11.00 29.27 -6.78
N SER A 435 9.67 29.21 -6.97
CA SER A 435 8.72 30.12 -6.32
C SER A 435 8.36 29.66 -4.89
N THR A 436 7.95 30.61 -4.05
CA THR A 436 7.55 30.33 -2.65
C THR A 436 6.52 31.34 -2.14
N CYS A 437 5.70 30.93 -1.19
CA CYS A 437 4.73 31.79 -0.50
C CYS A 437 5.31 32.46 0.76
N ALA A 438 6.64 32.44 0.94
CA ALA A 438 7.36 32.80 2.16
C ALA A 438 7.06 34.18 2.75
N HIS A 439 6.55 35.12 1.96
CA HIS A 439 6.11 36.43 2.43
C HIS A 439 4.59 36.44 2.70
N ALA A 440 4.00 35.37 3.26
CA ALA A 440 2.56 35.29 3.54
C ALA A 440 1.61 35.60 2.34
N ALA A 441 2.03 35.25 1.12
CA ALA A 441 1.20 35.40 -0.07
C ALA A 441 0.13 34.29 -0.13
N SER A 442 -1.12 34.66 -0.36
CA SER A 442 -2.22 33.70 -0.58
C SER A 442 -2.40 33.42 -2.07
N LEU A 443 -2.57 32.15 -2.45
CA LEU A 443 -2.78 31.71 -3.82
C LEU A 443 -4.21 31.17 -3.99
N ARG A 444 -4.95 31.69 -4.98
CA ARG A 444 -6.34 31.31 -5.25
C ARG A 444 -6.56 31.00 -6.72
N GLY A 445 -6.78 29.74 -7.05
CA GLY A 445 -7.12 29.31 -8.42
C GLY A 445 -8.60 29.48 -8.76
N MET A 446 -8.92 29.23 -10.03
CA MET A 446 -10.30 29.23 -10.54
C MET A 446 -11.06 27.92 -10.27
N GLY A 447 -10.39 26.93 -9.68
CA GLY A 447 -10.93 25.61 -9.38
C GLY A 447 -9.84 24.55 -9.55
N ALA A 448 -9.82 23.53 -8.70
CA ALA A 448 -8.76 22.50 -8.76
C ALA A 448 -8.71 21.77 -10.11
N ALA A 449 -9.83 21.64 -10.82
CA ALA A 449 -9.87 21.05 -12.16
C ALA A 449 -9.32 21.98 -13.28
N LEU A 450 -9.13 23.27 -12.99
CA LEU A 450 -8.80 24.30 -13.99
C LEU A 450 -7.43 24.92 -13.78
N THR A 451 -6.96 25.02 -12.53
CA THR A 451 -5.70 25.67 -12.17
C THR A 451 -4.74 24.65 -11.57
N THR A 452 -3.57 24.50 -12.18
CA THR A 452 -2.52 23.57 -11.75
C THR A 452 -1.25 24.34 -11.37
N LEU A 453 -0.71 24.06 -10.19
CA LEU A 453 0.64 24.43 -9.77
C LEU A 453 1.55 23.21 -9.97
N ASP A 454 2.50 23.32 -10.88
CA ASP A 454 3.48 22.26 -11.22
C ASP A 454 4.78 22.51 -10.44
N GLY A 455 4.95 21.78 -9.35
CA GLY A 455 6.03 21.90 -8.37
C GLY A 455 5.50 21.82 -6.93
N THR A 456 6.42 21.88 -5.98
CA THR A 456 6.10 21.86 -4.54
C THR A 456 5.76 23.27 -4.04
N VAL A 457 4.61 23.44 -3.41
CA VAL A 457 4.24 24.70 -2.74
C VAL A 457 4.92 24.79 -1.38
N PHE A 458 5.90 25.67 -1.27
CA PHE A 458 6.63 25.98 -0.04
C PHE A 458 6.23 27.33 0.55
N GLY A 459 6.51 27.51 1.85
CA GLY A 459 6.51 28.82 2.49
C GLY A 459 5.13 29.37 2.86
N LEU A 460 4.08 28.54 2.90
CA LEU A 460 2.76 28.97 3.37
C LEU A 460 2.84 29.37 4.85
N ARG A 461 2.85 30.69 5.13
CA ARG A 461 2.91 31.24 6.49
C ARG A 461 1.54 31.33 7.15
N SER A 462 1.55 31.52 8.46
CA SER A 462 0.39 31.83 9.29
C SER A 462 -0.42 32.99 8.70
N GLY A 463 -1.68 32.70 8.37
CA GLY A 463 -2.62 33.63 7.74
C GLY A 463 -2.50 33.79 6.22
N ALA A 464 -1.65 33.01 5.55
CA ALA A 464 -1.72 32.77 4.10
C ALA A 464 -2.70 31.62 3.80
N SER A 465 -3.20 31.57 2.57
CA SER A 465 -4.10 30.51 2.11
C SER A 465 -3.71 29.96 0.74
N LEU A 466 -3.90 28.66 0.54
CA LEU A 466 -3.86 27.98 -0.75
C LEU A 466 -5.27 27.46 -1.06
N ALA A 467 -5.88 27.89 -2.16
CA ALA A 467 -7.25 27.51 -2.47
C ALA A 467 -7.48 27.20 -3.95
N ASN A 468 -8.36 26.23 -4.22
CA ASN A 468 -8.90 25.97 -5.57
C ASN A 468 -7.83 25.65 -6.63
N VAL A 469 -6.81 24.88 -6.28
CA VAL A 469 -5.73 24.48 -7.19
C VAL A 469 -5.45 22.98 -7.13
N THR A 470 -4.94 22.43 -8.22
CA THR A 470 -4.23 21.15 -8.22
C THR A 470 -2.73 21.41 -8.04
N VAL A 471 -2.06 20.68 -7.15
CA VAL A 471 -0.61 20.70 -6.97
C VAL A 471 -0.03 19.34 -7.38
N THR A 472 0.88 19.34 -8.36
CA THR A 472 1.48 18.13 -8.96
C THR A 472 2.95 18.35 -9.29
N GLY A 473 3.67 17.27 -9.63
CA GLY A 473 5.06 17.35 -10.11
C GLY A 473 6.08 17.77 -9.05
N GLY A 474 5.67 17.90 -7.78
CA GLY A 474 6.54 18.20 -6.66
C GLY A 474 7.47 17.03 -6.35
N ASN A 475 8.76 17.31 -6.18
CA ASN A 475 9.81 16.32 -5.88
C ASN A 475 10.26 16.30 -4.40
N ALA A 476 9.61 17.12 -3.58
CA ALA A 476 9.80 17.20 -2.14
C ALA A 476 8.44 17.15 -1.41
N GLY A 477 7.47 16.47 -2.01
CA GLY A 477 6.04 16.58 -1.67
C GLY A 477 5.32 17.61 -2.54
N GLY A 478 3.99 17.66 -2.43
CA GLY A 478 3.16 18.65 -3.11
C GLY A 478 3.01 19.94 -2.31
N VAL A 479 2.55 19.85 -1.06
CA VAL A 479 2.37 21.01 -0.16
C VAL A 479 3.17 20.82 1.11
N CYS A 480 4.09 21.72 1.40
CA CYS A 480 4.92 21.68 2.60
C CYS A 480 4.62 22.87 3.51
N ILE A 481 4.06 22.58 4.67
CA ILE A 481 3.81 23.58 5.71
C ILE A 481 5.09 23.76 6.54
N PRO A 482 5.63 24.99 6.62
CA PRO A 482 6.80 25.26 7.44
C PRO A 482 6.53 25.04 8.95
N ALA A 483 7.58 24.74 9.71
CA ALA A 483 7.51 24.59 11.15
C ALA A 483 6.92 25.82 11.85
N GLY A 484 6.03 25.58 12.83
CA GLY A 484 5.37 26.62 13.63
C GLY A 484 4.34 27.49 12.88
N GLU A 485 4.04 27.20 11.61
CA GLU A 485 3.11 28.00 10.81
C GLU A 485 1.68 27.41 10.80
N SER A 486 0.67 28.28 10.66
CA SER A 486 -0.77 27.93 10.62
C SER A 486 -1.51 28.49 9.39
N PRO A 487 -1.15 28.07 8.16
CA PRO A 487 -1.87 28.45 6.94
C PRO A 487 -3.19 27.68 6.76
N GLU A 488 -4.04 28.17 5.84
CA GLU A 488 -5.26 27.49 5.40
C GLU A 488 -5.07 26.88 4.00
N VAL A 489 -5.42 25.60 3.81
CA VAL A 489 -5.45 24.93 2.51
C VAL A 489 -6.85 24.40 2.26
N ARG A 490 -7.51 24.85 1.19
CA ARG A 490 -8.92 24.50 0.94
C ARG A 490 -9.22 24.15 -0.51
N ASP A 491 -10.11 23.18 -0.72
CA ASP A 491 -10.62 22.81 -2.04
C ASP A 491 -9.51 22.54 -3.07
N CYS A 492 -8.40 21.95 -2.60
CA CYS A 492 -7.22 21.65 -3.40
C CYS A 492 -7.11 20.15 -3.71
N VAL A 493 -6.45 19.82 -4.81
CA VAL A 493 -6.05 18.45 -5.15
C VAL A 493 -4.53 18.37 -5.11
N VAL A 494 -3.96 17.50 -4.30
CA VAL A 494 -2.51 17.24 -4.23
C VAL A 494 -2.28 15.85 -4.82
N THR A 495 -1.64 15.77 -5.99
CA THR A 495 -1.56 14.51 -6.74
C THR A 495 -0.26 14.33 -7.48
N GLU A 496 0.17 13.08 -7.67
CA GLU A 496 1.35 12.73 -8.48
C GLU A 496 2.65 13.40 -8.01
N ASN A 497 2.74 13.71 -6.72
CA ASN A 497 3.95 14.23 -6.10
C ASN A 497 4.80 13.09 -5.52
N THR A 498 6.10 13.32 -5.44
CA THR A 498 7.09 12.40 -4.89
C THR A 498 7.93 13.12 -3.85
N ALA A 499 8.52 12.38 -2.91
CA ALA A 499 9.40 12.93 -1.90
C ALA A 499 10.53 11.94 -1.56
N TYR A 500 11.72 12.47 -1.28
CA TYR A 500 12.81 11.68 -0.72
C TYR A 500 12.69 11.67 0.81
N HIS A 501 12.45 10.49 1.40
CA HIS A 501 12.51 10.19 2.84
C HIS A 501 11.77 11.14 3.82
N PHE A 502 10.81 10.59 4.58
CA PHE A 502 10.14 11.21 5.75
C PHE A 502 9.39 12.55 5.53
N SER A 503 9.53 13.22 4.39
CA SER A 503 8.87 14.51 4.10
C SER A 503 7.42 14.40 3.62
N GLY A 504 6.83 13.21 3.52
CA GLY A 504 5.49 13.01 2.94
C GLY A 504 5.43 13.22 1.42
N GLY A 505 4.95 12.22 0.69
CA GLY A 505 4.83 12.24 -0.77
C GLY A 505 3.82 13.26 -1.29
N GLY A 506 2.80 13.64 -0.50
CA GLY A 506 1.77 14.62 -0.88
C GLY A 506 1.81 15.88 -0.01
N VAL A 507 1.48 15.76 1.27
CA VAL A 507 1.43 16.88 2.22
C VAL A 507 2.36 16.63 3.40
N TYR A 508 3.14 17.66 3.75
CA TYR A 508 3.98 17.68 4.94
C TYR A 508 3.53 18.77 5.90
N CYS A 509 3.20 18.40 7.13
CA CYS A 509 2.97 19.35 8.21
C CYS A 509 4.22 19.40 9.09
N GLY A 510 5.01 20.48 8.98
CA GLY A 510 6.26 20.66 9.72
C GLY A 510 6.07 20.74 11.24
N THR A 511 7.18 20.65 11.97
CA THR A 511 7.21 20.61 13.44
C THR A 511 6.42 21.76 14.06
N GLY A 512 5.51 21.46 15.01
CA GLY A 512 4.69 22.47 15.69
C GLY A 512 3.74 23.26 14.79
N SER A 513 3.50 22.84 13.54
CA SER A 513 2.55 23.52 12.66
C SER A 513 1.09 23.24 13.06
N GLU A 514 0.21 24.21 12.81
CA GLU A 514 -1.23 24.15 13.15
C GLU A 514 -2.09 24.48 11.91
N ALA A 515 -1.71 23.95 10.75
CA ALA A 515 -2.40 24.22 9.48
C ALA A 515 -3.84 23.68 9.46
N MET A 516 -4.72 24.37 8.73
CA MET A 516 -6.12 23.97 8.54
C MET A 516 -6.34 23.50 7.10
N PHE A 517 -6.86 22.29 6.94
CA PHE A 517 -7.18 21.68 5.66
C PHE A 517 -8.69 21.43 5.54
N SER A 518 -9.31 21.87 4.45
CA SER A 518 -10.74 21.63 4.19
C SER A 518 -11.02 21.25 2.75
N GLY A 519 -11.74 20.14 2.51
CA GLY A 519 -12.07 19.72 1.15
C GLY A 519 -10.85 19.34 0.29
N VAL A 520 -9.71 19.02 0.92
CA VAL A 520 -8.45 18.71 0.22
C VAL A 520 -8.40 17.23 -0.15
N ARG A 521 -8.05 16.94 -1.41
CA ARG A 521 -7.90 15.58 -1.93
C ARG A 521 -6.41 15.26 -2.16
N ILE A 522 -5.83 14.36 -1.39
CA ILE A 522 -4.44 13.88 -1.49
C ILE A 522 -4.45 12.52 -2.20
N VAL A 523 -4.16 12.50 -3.50
CA VAL A 523 -4.46 11.36 -4.37
C VAL A 523 -3.24 10.88 -5.16
N ARG A 524 -2.92 9.59 -5.17
CA ARG A 524 -1.86 9.00 -6.03
C ARG A 524 -0.48 9.67 -5.86
N ASN A 525 -0.12 10.03 -4.62
CA ASN A 525 1.21 10.53 -4.28
C ASN A 525 2.13 9.41 -3.81
N GLY A 526 3.42 9.74 -3.71
CA GLY A 526 4.47 8.81 -3.30
C GLY A 526 5.09 8.02 -4.45
N VAL A 527 4.76 8.36 -5.70
CA VAL A 527 5.17 7.59 -6.90
C VAL A 527 6.68 7.36 -6.93
N GLY A 528 7.09 6.10 -6.87
CA GLY A 528 8.51 5.68 -6.93
C GLY A 528 9.34 6.05 -5.69
N SER A 529 8.70 6.40 -4.58
CA SER A 529 9.32 6.75 -3.29
C SER A 529 8.80 5.84 -2.17
N LYS A 530 9.34 5.96 -0.95
CA LYS A 530 8.80 5.28 0.26
C LYS A 530 8.01 6.22 1.17
N ALA A 531 7.53 7.35 0.65
CA ALA A 531 6.94 8.41 1.46
C ALA A 531 5.42 8.26 1.58
N ALA A 532 4.90 8.36 2.80
CA ALA A 532 3.46 8.40 3.09
C ALA A 532 2.78 9.60 2.42
N ALA A 533 1.49 9.51 2.10
CA ALA A 533 0.80 10.60 1.39
C ALA A 533 0.70 11.89 2.21
N LEU A 534 0.44 11.76 3.50
CA LEU A 534 0.37 12.85 4.47
C LEU A 534 1.25 12.51 5.68
N VAL A 535 2.13 13.43 6.06
CA VAL A 535 2.97 13.32 7.26
C VAL A 535 2.72 14.49 8.20
N CYS A 536 2.46 14.17 9.47
CA CYS A 536 2.41 15.13 10.58
C CYS A 536 3.69 14.95 11.43
N ALA A 537 4.58 15.93 11.35
CA ALA A 537 5.86 15.93 12.08
C ALA A 537 5.68 16.26 13.56
N SER A 538 6.79 16.25 14.31
CA SER A 538 6.80 16.38 15.77
C SER A 538 5.98 17.56 16.27
N ASP A 539 5.16 17.32 17.30
CA ASP A 539 4.32 18.33 17.96
C ASP A 539 3.39 19.13 17.03
N SER A 540 3.21 18.72 15.76
CA SER A 540 2.27 19.38 14.85
C SER A 540 0.83 19.03 15.22
N ALA A 541 -0.08 19.98 15.11
CA ALA A 541 -1.51 19.82 15.41
C ALA A 541 -2.41 20.33 14.28
N PRO A 542 -2.22 19.90 13.02
CA PRO A 542 -3.07 20.31 11.91
C PRO A 542 -4.49 19.74 12.03
N THR A 543 -5.46 20.44 11.43
CA THR A 543 -6.86 19.99 11.37
C THR A 543 -7.28 19.70 9.93
N PHE A 544 -7.98 18.60 9.71
CA PHE A 544 -8.48 18.17 8.41
C PHE A 544 -10.00 17.98 8.50
N THR A 545 -10.75 18.66 7.64
CA THR A 545 -12.22 18.57 7.60
C THR A 545 -12.70 18.24 6.19
N ALA A 546 -13.45 17.15 6.05
CA ALA A 546 -13.95 16.68 4.76
C ALA A 546 -12.85 16.50 3.69
N CYS A 547 -11.66 16.05 4.12
CA CYS A 547 -10.53 15.78 3.24
C CYS A 547 -10.51 14.30 2.81
N ALA A 548 -9.86 14.00 1.70
CA ALA A 548 -9.73 12.63 1.19
C ALA A 548 -8.25 12.27 0.93
N VAL A 549 -7.79 11.13 1.43
CA VAL A 549 -6.45 10.56 1.22
C VAL A 549 -6.59 9.22 0.49
N LEU A 550 -6.42 9.25 -0.83
CA LEU A 550 -6.89 8.18 -1.72
C LEU A 550 -5.78 7.61 -2.60
N ASP A 551 -5.76 6.29 -2.76
CA ASP A 551 -5.00 5.60 -3.81
C ASP A 551 -3.49 5.92 -3.82
N ASN A 552 -2.91 6.26 -2.67
CA ASN A 552 -1.48 6.58 -2.59
C ASN A 552 -0.62 5.31 -2.56
N GLU A 553 0.62 5.40 -3.05
CA GLU A 553 1.47 4.21 -3.22
C GLU A 553 1.87 3.57 -1.88
N HIS A 554 2.02 4.39 -0.84
CA HIS A 554 2.45 4.03 0.51
C HIS A 554 1.37 4.33 1.57
N GLU A 555 1.73 4.36 2.85
CA GLU A 555 0.85 4.75 3.96
C GLU A 555 0.02 5.99 3.60
N GLY A 556 -1.26 6.01 4.00
CA GLY A 556 -2.11 7.17 3.79
C GLY A 556 -1.65 8.34 4.65
N ILE A 557 -1.72 8.16 5.97
CA ILE A 557 -1.42 9.19 6.96
C ILE A 557 -0.45 8.63 8.00
N VAL A 558 0.61 9.39 8.29
CA VAL A 558 1.58 9.03 9.32
C VAL A 558 1.82 10.20 10.27
N CYS A 559 1.70 9.92 11.57
CA CYS A 559 1.91 10.88 12.66
C CYS A 559 3.04 10.39 13.57
N HIS A 560 4.00 11.27 13.89
CA HIS A 560 5.18 10.95 14.70
C HIS A 560 5.35 11.90 15.88
N ALA A 561 6.13 11.47 16.88
CA ALA A 561 6.79 12.34 17.87
C ALA A 561 5.87 13.40 18.50
N GLY A 562 4.76 12.96 19.12
CA GLY A 562 3.82 13.86 19.81
C GLY A 562 2.84 14.62 18.92
N ALA A 563 2.86 14.42 17.59
CA ALA A 563 1.90 15.03 16.68
C ALA A 563 0.45 14.74 17.11
N ASN A 564 -0.39 15.78 17.11
CA ASN A 564 -1.79 15.75 17.56
C ASN A 564 -2.76 16.27 16.48
N PRO A 565 -2.79 15.67 15.28
CA PRO A 565 -3.71 16.11 14.24
C PRO A 565 -5.15 15.65 14.52
N THR A 566 -6.11 16.44 14.06
CA THR A 566 -7.55 16.10 14.13
C THR A 566 -8.13 15.93 12.73
N PHE A 567 -8.78 14.80 12.47
CA PHE A 567 -9.47 14.49 11.22
C PHE A 567 -10.99 14.40 11.47
N ARG A 568 -11.77 15.17 10.72
CA ARG A 568 -13.24 15.22 10.81
C ARG A 568 -13.88 14.91 9.47
N GLY A 569 -14.72 13.88 9.41
CA GLY A 569 -15.45 13.53 8.19
C GLY A 569 -14.53 13.21 7.00
N CYS A 570 -13.32 12.71 7.26
CA CYS A 570 -12.32 12.45 6.22
C CYS A 570 -12.43 11.03 5.66
N GLU A 571 -12.04 10.86 4.40
CA GLU A 571 -11.97 9.57 3.71
C GLU A 571 -10.52 9.14 3.52
N ILE A 572 -10.14 7.95 3.97
CA ILE A 572 -8.79 7.39 3.85
C ILE A 572 -8.92 6.01 3.20
N SER A 573 -8.68 5.92 1.89
CA SER A 573 -9.01 4.70 1.15
C SER A 573 -8.04 4.32 0.03
N GLY A 574 -7.88 3.01 -0.19
CA GLY A 574 -7.10 2.48 -1.32
C GLY A 574 -5.59 2.72 -1.24
N ASN A 575 -5.06 3.07 -0.06
CA ASN A 575 -3.63 3.37 0.11
C ASN A 575 -2.79 2.08 0.26
N ALA A 576 -1.46 2.24 0.23
CA ALA A 576 -0.46 1.17 0.30
C ALA A 576 -0.43 0.22 -0.92
N ARG A 577 -0.54 0.76 -2.14
CA ARG A 577 -0.60 -0.02 -3.39
C ARG A 577 0.69 -0.74 -3.79
N ALA A 578 1.83 -0.41 -3.21
CA ALA A 578 3.09 -1.10 -3.50
C ALA A 578 3.14 -2.52 -2.92
N LEU A 579 3.65 -3.48 -3.70
CA LEU A 579 3.70 -4.94 -3.43
C LEU A 579 4.49 -5.39 -2.17
N HIS A 580 4.98 -4.46 -1.34
CA HIS A 580 5.84 -4.75 -0.18
C HIS A 580 5.40 -4.10 1.15
N ALA A 581 4.19 -3.54 1.23
CA ALA A 581 3.80 -2.71 2.35
C ALA A 581 2.76 -3.37 3.28
N VAL A 582 3.16 -3.65 4.53
CA VAL A 582 2.27 -3.79 5.70
C VAL A 582 1.87 -2.39 6.23
N SER A 583 1.61 -1.47 5.31
CA SER A 583 1.44 -0.04 5.58
C SER A 583 -0.02 0.27 5.90
N ALA A 584 -0.24 1.09 6.93
CA ALA A 584 -1.58 1.40 7.40
C ALA A 584 -2.26 2.51 6.58
N GLY A 585 -3.59 2.56 6.63
CA GLY A 585 -4.34 3.74 6.20
C GLY A 585 -3.97 4.96 7.06
N VAL A 586 -4.04 4.80 8.39
CA VAL A 586 -3.60 5.81 9.37
C VAL A 586 -2.66 5.18 10.39
N ALA A 587 -1.52 5.82 10.63
CA ALA A 587 -0.52 5.37 11.58
C ALA A 587 -0.17 6.44 12.62
N ALA A 588 -0.12 6.02 13.90
CA ALA A 588 0.37 6.80 15.03
C ALA A 588 1.60 6.14 15.65
N TYR A 589 2.72 6.84 15.65
CA TYR A 589 4.01 6.37 16.14
C TYR A 589 4.61 7.36 17.15
N GLU A 590 5.53 6.86 17.98
CA GLU A 590 6.43 7.66 18.82
C GLU A 590 5.69 8.70 19.67
N GLY A 591 4.64 8.28 20.38
CA GLY A 591 3.84 9.17 21.24
C GLY A 591 2.88 10.11 20.52
N ALA A 592 2.70 10.01 19.19
CA ALA A 592 1.67 10.75 18.47
C ALA A 592 0.26 10.45 19.03
N VAL A 593 -0.62 11.46 19.02
CA VAL A 593 -1.95 11.46 19.65
C VAL A 593 -3.10 11.82 18.67
N PRO A 594 -3.15 11.30 17.42
CA PRO A 594 -4.18 11.70 16.46
C PRO A 594 -5.63 11.40 16.91
N VAL A 595 -6.54 12.25 16.44
CA VAL A 595 -8.00 12.13 16.66
C VAL A 595 -8.72 11.94 15.33
N LEU A 596 -9.51 10.86 15.22
CA LEU A 596 -10.39 10.56 14.09
C LEU A 596 -11.85 10.67 14.53
N ASP A 597 -12.62 11.52 13.85
CA ASP A 597 -14.03 11.80 14.16
C ASP A 597 -14.87 11.75 12.88
N GLY A 598 -15.87 10.87 12.81
CA GLY A 598 -16.72 10.73 11.63
C GLY A 598 -16.00 10.27 10.36
N CYS A 599 -14.82 9.66 10.46
CA CYS A 599 -13.97 9.33 9.31
C CYS A 599 -14.28 7.93 8.74
N THR A 600 -14.05 7.77 7.43
CA THR A 600 -14.11 6.46 6.75
C THR A 600 -12.69 6.02 6.39
N ILE A 601 -12.28 4.84 6.86
CA ILE A 601 -10.97 4.23 6.60
C ILE A 601 -11.23 2.88 5.92
N ALA A 602 -11.06 2.83 4.60
CA ALA A 602 -11.58 1.71 3.82
C ALA A 602 -10.66 1.19 2.73
N ASP A 603 -10.74 -0.11 2.44
CA ASP A 603 -10.13 -0.70 1.24
C ASP A 603 -8.59 -0.48 1.14
N ASN A 604 -7.91 -0.25 2.27
CA ASN A 604 -6.45 -0.13 2.31
C ASN A 604 -5.81 -1.54 2.27
N LEU A 605 -4.63 -1.65 1.66
CA LEU A 605 -3.95 -2.95 1.47
C LEU A 605 -3.28 -3.50 2.73
N GLY A 606 -3.03 -2.66 3.74
CA GLY A 606 -2.59 -3.07 5.07
C GLY A 606 -3.68 -2.88 6.13
N PRO A 607 -3.30 -2.71 7.41
CA PRO A 607 -4.25 -2.36 8.46
C PRO A 607 -4.99 -1.05 8.18
N GLY A 608 -6.23 -0.91 8.64
CA GLY A 608 -6.94 0.36 8.57
C GLY A 608 -6.24 1.41 9.43
N VAL A 609 -6.07 1.09 10.71
CA VAL A 609 -5.37 1.90 11.70
C VAL A 609 -4.27 1.10 12.38
N THR A 610 -3.11 1.74 12.55
CA THR A 610 -2.00 1.22 13.36
C THR A 610 -1.58 2.23 14.43
N VAL A 611 -1.45 1.76 15.66
CA VAL A 611 -0.90 2.52 16.78
C VAL A 611 0.25 1.71 17.39
N SER A 612 1.44 2.30 17.45
CA SER A 612 2.58 1.66 18.12
C SER A 612 3.60 2.64 18.67
N GLN A 613 4.61 2.13 19.39
CA GLN A 613 5.71 2.93 19.95
C GLN A 613 5.18 4.08 20.82
N ASP A 614 4.38 3.75 21.83
CA ASP A 614 3.73 4.68 22.75
C ASP A 614 2.73 5.66 22.10
N GLY A 615 2.40 5.46 20.81
CA GLY A 615 1.33 6.18 20.14
C GLY A 615 -0.01 6.00 20.86
N ARG A 616 -0.86 7.02 20.75
CA ARG A 616 -2.20 7.09 21.31
C ARG A 616 -3.17 7.52 20.22
N MET A 617 -4.35 6.92 20.13
CA MET A 617 -5.34 7.37 19.14
C MET A 617 -6.75 7.35 19.71
N THR A 618 -7.52 8.39 19.41
CA THR A 618 -8.97 8.43 19.68
C THR A 618 -9.73 8.33 18.36
N ILE A 619 -10.65 7.38 18.27
CA ILE A 619 -11.49 7.12 17.10
C ILE A 619 -12.94 7.20 17.55
N THR A 620 -13.75 8.06 16.95
CA THR A 620 -15.17 8.26 17.32
C THR A 620 -16.03 8.35 16.07
N ASP A 621 -17.19 7.68 16.06
CA ASP A 621 -18.17 7.70 14.97
C ASP A 621 -17.58 7.36 13.58
N CYS A 622 -16.54 6.51 13.54
CA CYS A 622 -15.81 6.16 12.32
C CYS A 622 -16.28 4.83 11.69
N ALA A 623 -16.04 4.68 10.40
CA ALA A 623 -16.20 3.43 9.66
C ALA A 623 -14.84 2.90 9.20
N ILE A 624 -14.37 1.81 9.79
CA ILE A 624 -13.11 1.14 9.44
C ILE A 624 -13.44 -0.17 8.74
N VAL A 625 -13.48 -0.17 7.41
CA VAL A 625 -14.16 -1.22 6.65
C VAL A 625 -13.36 -1.77 5.47
N ARG A 626 -13.44 -3.08 5.24
CA ARG A 626 -12.85 -3.75 4.06
C ARG A 626 -11.35 -3.53 3.85
N ASN A 627 -10.60 -3.22 4.91
CA ASN A 627 -9.14 -3.17 4.82
C ASN A 627 -8.60 -4.61 4.72
N ALA A 628 -7.60 -4.83 3.87
CA ALA A 628 -7.07 -6.18 3.66
C ALA A 628 -6.35 -6.72 4.92
N GLY A 629 -5.80 -5.83 5.75
CA GLY A 629 -5.26 -6.14 7.07
C GLY A 629 -6.28 -5.97 8.21
N VAL A 630 -5.78 -5.94 9.46
CA VAL A 630 -6.61 -5.71 10.66
C VAL A 630 -7.22 -4.30 10.62
N GLY A 631 -8.48 -4.15 11.02
CA GLY A 631 -9.16 -2.86 11.10
C GLY A 631 -8.42 -1.90 12.05
N VAL A 632 -8.27 -2.27 13.32
CA VAL A 632 -7.51 -1.51 14.32
C VAL A 632 -6.41 -2.38 14.93
N SER A 633 -5.15 -1.99 14.74
CA SER A 633 -3.99 -2.68 15.29
C SER A 633 -3.26 -1.80 16.31
N VAL A 634 -3.11 -2.27 17.55
CA VAL A 634 -2.44 -1.54 18.63
C VAL A 634 -1.34 -2.42 19.21
N THR A 635 -0.10 -1.93 19.23
CA THR A 635 1.06 -2.68 19.74
C THR A 635 1.96 -1.76 20.57
N TYR A 636 2.08 -2.02 21.88
CA TYR A 636 2.80 -1.12 22.81
C TYR A 636 2.30 0.33 22.73
N GLY A 637 0.98 0.53 22.75
CA GLY A 637 0.36 1.84 22.65
C GLY A 637 -1.04 1.86 23.26
N GLU A 638 -1.76 2.96 23.06
CA GLU A 638 -3.12 3.14 23.58
C GLU A 638 -4.12 3.52 22.49
N CYS A 639 -5.30 2.93 22.48
CA CYS A 639 -6.33 3.31 21.53
C CYS A 639 -7.70 3.29 22.20
N THR A 640 -8.47 4.35 21.96
CA THR A 640 -9.88 4.41 22.35
C THR A 640 -10.75 4.51 21.11
N VAL A 641 -11.66 3.56 20.95
CA VAL A 641 -12.61 3.51 19.83
C VAL A 641 -14.02 3.63 20.39
N ARG A 642 -14.81 4.57 19.87
CA ARG A 642 -16.19 4.82 20.30
C ARG A 642 -17.16 4.84 19.14
N ASN A 643 -18.33 4.24 19.31
CA ASN A 643 -19.47 4.33 18.39
C ASN A 643 -19.10 4.05 16.92
N SER A 644 -18.09 3.22 16.69
CA SER A 644 -17.49 3.01 15.38
C SER A 644 -17.81 1.63 14.84
N THR A 645 -17.87 1.52 13.51
CA THR A 645 -18.04 0.24 12.82
C THR A 645 -16.69 -0.25 12.32
N ILE A 646 -16.34 -1.49 12.67
CA ILE A 646 -15.11 -2.16 12.24
C ILE A 646 -15.54 -3.44 11.53
N SER A 647 -15.60 -3.44 10.20
CA SER A 647 -16.21 -4.56 9.47
C SER A 647 -15.56 -4.97 8.15
N GLY A 648 -15.65 -6.27 7.83
CA GLY A 648 -15.14 -6.82 6.58
C GLY A 648 -13.62 -6.75 6.41
N ASN A 649 -12.86 -6.51 7.49
CA ASN A 649 -11.40 -6.41 7.44
C ASN A 649 -10.72 -7.79 7.56
N GLY A 650 -9.40 -7.85 7.33
CA GLY A 650 -8.53 -9.01 7.59
C GLY A 650 -8.35 -9.39 9.08
N GLY A 651 -9.22 -8.88 9.94
CA GLY A 651 -9.29 -8.97 11.41
C GLY A 651 -9.93 -7.70 11.96
N GLY A 652 -10.73 -7.76 13.02
CA GLY A 652 -11.41 -6.59 13.56
C GLY A 652 -10.45 -5.69 14.33
N ILE A 653 -10.08 -6.10 15.54
CA ILE A 653 -9.15 -5.40 16.41
C ILE A 653 -8.05 -6.34 16.89
N ALA A 654 -6.80 -5.91 16.86
CA ALA A 654 -5.67 -6.60 17.46
C ALA A 654 -4.99 -5.71 18.51
N ALA A 655 -4.82 -6.21 19.73
CA ALA A 655 -4.14 -5.53 20.82
C ALA A 655 -3.00 -6.39 21.39
N THR A 656 -1.76 -6.00 21.12
CA THR A 656 -0.55 -6.66 21.63
C THR A 656 0.11 -5.80 22.69
N SER A 657 0.09 -6.24 23.95
CA SER A 657 0.64 -5.49 25.08
C SER A 657 0.23 -4.01 25.05
N ALA A 658 -1.08 -3.78 24.88
CA ALA A 658 -1.62 -2.47 24.52
C ALA A 658 -2.91 -2.17 25.28
N ALA A 659 -3.08 -0.91 25.69
CA ALA A 659 -4.29 -0.46 26.36
C ALA A 659 -5.34 -0.07 25.32
N LEU A 660 -6.33 -0.94 25.13
CA LEU A 660 -7.42 -0.73 24.18
C LEU A 660 -8.74 -0.57 24.93
N ILE A 661 -9.49 0.49 24.61
CA ILE A 661 -10.88 0.67 25.05
C ILE A 661 -11.77 0.73 23.81
N ALA A 662 -12.76 -0.15 23.71
CA ALA A 662 -13.81 -0.06 22.70
C ALA A 662 -15.18 0.11 23.38
N GLU A 663 -15.93 1.15 23.00
CA GLU A 663 -17.23 1.49 23.59
C GLU A 663 -18.27 1.69 22.49
N GLY A 664 -19.44 1.04 22.57
CA GLY A 664 -20.50 1.24 21.58
C GLY A 664 -20.14 0.80 20.16
N CYS A 665 -19.12 -0.04 19.99
CA CYS A 665 -18.57 -0.38 18.67
C CYS A 665 -19.27 -1.61 18.06
N ARG A 666 -19.41 -1.60 16.73
CA ARG A 666 -19.86 -2.76 15.95
C ARG A 666 -18.66 -3.40 15.24
N ILE A 667 -18.21 -4.55 15.73
CA ILE A 667 -17.09 -5.33 15.18
C ILE A 667 -17.68 -6.53 14.43
N ALA A 668 -17.80 -6.42 13.10
CA ALA A 668 -18.63 -7.36 12.33
C ALA A 668 -18.01 -7.91 11.04
N GLY A 669 -18.19 -9.19 10.75
CA GLY A 669 -17.82 -9.75 9.45
C GLY A 669 -16.32 -9.76 9.14
N ASN A 670 -15.46 -9.63 10.16
CA ASN A 670 -14.02 -9.61 9.97
C ASN A 670 -13.47 -11.04 9.90
N THR A 671 -12.46 -11.27 9.05
CA THR A 671 -11.87 -12.61 8.84
C THR A 671 -10.38 -12.60 9.10
N ALA A 672 -9.93 -13.34 10.09
CA ALA A 672 -8.50 -13.49 10.43
C ALA A 672 -8.09 -14.96 10.52
N LYS A 673 -6.79 -15.23 10.69
CA LYS A 673 -6.32 -16.57 11.09
C LYS A 673 -6.69 -16.89 12.54
N SER A 674 -6.70 -15.87 13.38
CA SER A 674 -6.81 -15.91 14.84
C SER A 674 -7.51 -14.63 15.31
N GLY A 675 -8.49 -14.72 16.22
CA GLY A 675 -9.15 -13.53 16.79
C GLY A 675 -9.89 -12.69 15.76
N GLY A 676 -10.85 -13.29 15.05
CA GLY A 676 -11.54 -12.67 13.90
C GLY A 676 -12.13 -11.30 14.23
N GLY A 677 -12.86 -11.20 15.34
CA GLY A 677 -13.36 -9.95 15.88
C GLY A 677 -12.28 -9.21 16.67
N VAL A 678 -11.79 -9.83 17.74
CA VAL A 678 -10.77 -9.25 18.62
C VAL A 678 -9.69 -10.27 18.93
N TRP A 679 -8.45 -9.88 18.77
CA TRP A 679 -7.29 -10.62 19.25
C TRP A 679 -6.57 -9.81 20.33
N CYS A 680 -6.26 -10.44 21.46
CA CYS A 680 -5.49 -9.81 22.51
C CYS A 680 -4.33 -10.69 23.00
N GLY A 681 -3.16 -10.08 23.12
CA GLY A 681 -1.90 -10.75 23.46
C GLY A 681 -1.11 -9.99 24.52
N GLY A 682 -0.92 -10.58 25.70
CA GLY A 682 -0.18 -9.96 26.81
C GLY A 682 -0.91 -8.79 27.51
N PRO A 683 -0.44 -8.36 28.69
CA PRO A 683 -0.96 -7.18 29.39
C PRO A 683 -0.36 -5.86 28.86
N PRO A 684 -1.04 -4.70 29.06
CA PRO A 684 -2.39 -4.56 29.62
C PRO A 684 -3.45 -5.13 28.67
N SER A 685 -4.60 -5.53 29.22
CA SER A 685 -5.65 -6.21 28.46
C SER A 685 -6.77 -5.26 28.03
N PRO A 686 -7.42 -5.50 26.86
CA PRO A 686 -8.51 -4.66 26.37
C PRO A 686 -9.73 -4.58 27.28
N GLN A 687 -10.45 -3.46 27.20
CA GLN A 687 -11.77 -3.25 27.80
C GLN A 687 -12.78 -2.99 26.70
N LEU A 688 -13.86 -3.76 26.68
CA LEU A 688 -14.95 -3.61 25.72
C LEU A 688 -16.25 -3.38 26.49
N ARG A 689 -16.99 -2.36 26.08
CA ARG A 689 -18.24 -1.95 26.73
C ARG A 689 -19.30 -1.65 25.68
N ASP A 690 -20.51 -2.16 25.87
CA ASP A 690 -21.64 -1.84 24.99
C ASP A 690 -21.35 -2.19 23.50
N CYS A 691 -20.50 -3.19 23.26
CA CYS A 691 -20.04 -3.56 21.92
C CYS A 691 -20.84 -4.73 21.33
N LEU A 692 -21.00 -4.70 20.01
CA LEU A 692 -21.54 -5.78 19.19
C LEU A 692 -20.38 -6.50 18.47
N ILE A 693 -20.17 -7.79 18.73
CA ILE A 693 -19.14 -8.61 18.08
C ILE A 693 -19.83 -9.72 17.30
N ILE A 694 -19.97 -9.54 16.00
CA ILE A 694 -20.93 -10.31 15.20
C ILE A 694 -20.28 -10.91 13.96
N ASP A 695 -20.60 -12.14 13.60
CA ASP A 695 -20.29 -12.69 12.26
C ASP A 695 -18.79 -12.67 11.91
N ASN A 696 -17.91 -12.63 12.92
CA ASN A 696 -16.47 -12.68 12.68
C ASN A 696 -16.01 -14.12 12.52
N ARG A 697 -14.91 -14.30 11.77
CA ARG A 697 -14.35 -15.62 11.46
C ARG A 697 -12.87 -15.71 11.78
N ALA A 698 -12.48 -16.82 12.40
CA ALA A 698 -11.07 -17.18 12.51
C ALA A 698 -10.84 -18.70 12.56
N GLY A 699 -9.60 -19.13 12.41
CA GLY A 699 -9.20 -20.50 12.72
C GLY A 699 -9.43 -20.83 14.20
N SER A 700 -9.21 -19.86 15.07
CA SER A 700 -9.28 -19.96 16.53
C SER A 700 -9.79 -18.63 17.14
N GLY A 701 -10.64 -18.73 18.17
CA GLY A 701 -11.30 -17.62 18.87
C GLY A 701 -11.96 -16.60 17.94
N ALA A 702 -13.03 -16.98 17.23
CA ALA A 702 -13.54 -16.15 16.14
C ALA A 702 -14.10 -14.79 16.57
N ALA A 703 -14.78 -14.69 17.71
CA ALA A 703 -15.16 -13.39 18.27
C ALA A 703 -14.01 -12.76 19.06
N LEU A 704 -13.41 -13.54 19.97
CA LEU A 704 -12.34 -13.10 20.85
C LEU A 704 -11.32 -14.22 21.06
N GLN A 705 -10.05 -13.94 20.79
CA GLN A 705 -8.93 -14.81 21.18
C GLN A 705 -8.04 -14.09 22.20
N CYS A 706 -7.87 -14.72 23.37
CA CYS A 706 -7.07 -14.24 24.48
C CYS A 706 -5.81 -15.08 24.65
N VAL A 707 -4.66 -14.43 24.59
CA VAL A 707 -3.36 -15.09 24.68
C VAL A 707 -2.51 -14.40 25.74
N GLN A 708 -2.38 -15.01 26.92
CA GLN A 708 -1.78 -14.35 28.09
C GLN A 708 -2.41 -12.96 28.36
N ALA A 709 -3.72 -12.84 28.14
CA ALA A 709 -4.48 -11.61 28.25
C ALA A 709 -5.83 -11.88 28.92
N SER A 710 -6.32 -10.91 29.68
CA SER A 710 -7.55 -11.01 30.48
C SER A 710 -8.44 -9.80 30.20
N PRO A 711 -9.05 -9.70 29.00
CA PRO A 711 -9.91 -8.59 28.66
C PRO A 711 -11.19 -8.57 29.50
N VAL A 712 -11.74 -7.38 29.69
CA VAL A 712 -13.00 -7.16 30.42
C VAL A 712 -14.08 -6.76 29.41
N LEU A 713 -15.16 -7.54 29.37
CA LEU A 713 -16.32 -7.28 28.53
C LEU A 713 -17.52 -6.97 29.43
N THR A 714 -18.10 -5.78 29.25
CA THR A 714 -19.28 -5.34 29.98
C THR A 714 -20.40 -5.02 29.01
N ASN A 715 -21.56 -5.62 29.22
CA ASN A 715 -22.75 -5.36 28.42
C ASN A 715 -22.52 -5.53 26.91
N CYS A 716 -21.79 -6.57 26.49
CA CYS A 716 -21.50 -6.85 25.08
C CYS A 716 -22.39 -7.98 24.53
N THR A 717 -22.65 -7.95 23.22
CA THR A 717 -23.41 -9.00 22.51
C THR A 717 -22.51 -9.67 21.48
N ILE A 718 -22.26 -10.97 21.66
CA ILE A 718 -21.37 -11.81 20.84
C ILE A 718 -22.22 -12.87 20.14
N VAL A 719 -22.43 -12.74 18.83
CA VAL A 719 -23.36 -13.60 18.08
C VAL A 719 -22.83 -13.96 16.69
N GLY A 720 -23.06 -15.20 16.24
CA GLY A 720 -22.80 -15.58 14.84
C GLY A 720 -21.33 -15.73 14.47
N ASN A 721 -20.41 -15.72 15.45
CA ASN A 721 -19.00 -15.83 15.15
C ASN A 721 -18.63 -17.29 14.88
N VAL A 722 -17.90 -17.53 13.79
CA VAL A 722 -17.66 -18.86 13.23
C VAL A 722 -16.18 -19.21 13.31
N CYS A 723 -15.85 -20.35 13.89
CA CYS A 723 -14.49 -20.88 13.92
C CYS A 723 -14.31 -22.09 13.00
N ASP A 724 -13.08 -22.26 12.48
CA ASP A 724 -12.74 -23.42 11.65
C ASP A 724 -12.21 -24.62 12.48
N LEU A 725 -11.61 -24.39 13.66
CA LEU A 725 -10.95 -25.44 14.47
C LEU A 725 -11.45 -25.55 15.91
N ASN A 726 -11.65 -24.43 16.63
CA ASN A 726 -11.77 -24.43 18.10
C ASN A 726 -13.06 -23.74 18.62
N ALA A 727 -12.96 -22.53 19.19
CA ALA A 727 -14.09 -21.82 19.80
C ALA A 727 -14.69 -20.77 18.86
N GLY A 728 -16.02 -20.80 18.69
CA GLY A 728 -16.71 -19.81 17.85
C GLY A 728 -16.83 -18.43 18.52
N ALA A 729 -17.06 -18.35 19.84
CA ALA A 729 -17.05 -17.06 20.52
C ALA A 729 -15.67 -16.76 21.11
N LEU A 730 -15.23 -17.50 22.12
CA LEU A 730 -14.13 -17.09 22.98
C LEU A 730 -13.12 -18.22 23.20
N GLU A 731 -11.86 -17.92 22.91
CA GLU A 731 -10.74 -18.84 23.14
C GLU A 731 -9.70 -18.24 24.08
N CYS A 732 -9.29 -19.02 25.09
CA CYS A 732 -8.31 -18.61 26.10
C CYS A 732 -7.10 -19.53 26.15
N GLU A 733 -5.92 -18.95 26.02
CA GLU A 733 -4.64 -19.65 26.11
C GLU A 733 -3.68 -18.97 27.10
N ARG A 734 -2.74 -19.75 27.64
CA ARG A 734 -1.58 -19.28 28.40
C ARG A 734 -1.96 -18.39 29.57
N THR A 735 -2.68 -18.95 30.55
CA THR A 735 -3.10 -18.25 31.79
C THR A 735 -4.02 -17.04 31.56
N SER A 736 -4.82 -17.07 30.50
CA SER A 736 -5.79 -16.02 30.21
C SER A 736 -7.03 -16.15 31.09
N GLY A 737 -7.58 -15.00 31.51
CA GLY A 737 -8.75 -14.93 32.40
C GLY A 737 -9.72 -13.81 32.02
N PRO A 738 -10.34 -13.84 30.83
CA PRO A 738 -11.35 -12.85 30.47
C PRO A 738 -12.53 -12.86 31.44
N TYR A 739 -13.10 -11.67 31.65
CA TYR A 739 -14.24 -11.44 32.53
C TYR A 739 -15.41 -10.86 31.76
N LEU A 740 -16.57 -11.52 31.84
CA LEU A 740 -17.81 -11.13 31.19
C LEU A 740 -18.83 -10.69 32.24
N ALA A 741 -19.33 -9.48 32.12
CA ALA A 741 -20.41 -8.96 32.95
C ALA A 741 -21.58 -8.51 32.08
N SER A 742 -22.78 -9.04 32.36
CA SER A 742 -24.00 -8.69 31.62
C SER A 742 -23.90 -8.88 30.10
N CYS A 743 -23.18 -9.90 29.63
CA CYS A 743 -22.97 -10.15 28.20
C CYS A 743 -23.90 -11.24 27.64
N ILE A 744 -24.22 -11.15 26.35
CA ILE A 744 -24.86 -12.24 25.60
C ILE A 744 -23.82 -12.93 24.73
N VAL A 745 -23.72 -14.27 24.81
CA VAL A 745 -22.90 -15.12 23.95
C VAL A 745 -23.81 -16.21 23.37
N TRP A 746 -24.26 -16.01 22.13
CA TRP A 746 -25.30 -16.85 21.54
C TRP A 746 -25.03 -17.17 20.06
N ASP A 747 -25.46 -18.33 19.57
CA ASP A 747 -25.29 -18.75 18.17
C ASP A 747 -23.83 -18.63 17.63
N ASN A 748 -22.85 -19.01 18.45
CA ASN A 748 -21.43 -19.06 18.04
C ASN A 748 -20.92 -20.51 17.86
N GLY A 749 -21.81 -21.41 17.44
CA GLY A 749 -21.53 -22.84 17.26
C GLY A 749 -21.58 -23.67 18.55
N GLU A 750 -21.33 -24.99 18.42
CA GLU A 750 -21.52 -25.97 19.51
C GLU A 750 -20.51 -25.83 20.65
N ARG A 751 -19.38 -25.16 20.40
CA ARG A 751 -18.33 -24.87 21.39
C ARG A 751 -18.09 -23.36 21.43
N PRO A 752 -18.98 -22.58 22.06
CA PRO A 752 -18.81 -21.13 22.09
C PRO A 752 -17.57 -20.71 22.89
N VAL A 753 -17.18 -21.48 23.92
CA VAL A 753 -16.03 -21.16 24.79
C VAL A 753 -15.07 -22.34 24.84
N VAL A 754 -13.78 -22.08 24.62
CA VAL A 754 -12.69 -23.05 24.84
C VAL A 754 -11.56 -22.39 25.62
N CYS A 755 -11.12 -23.04 26.71
CA CYS A 755 -9.96 -22.62 27.48
C CYS A 755 -8.95 -23.78 27.52
N ASP A 756 -7.66 -23.46 27.43
CA ASP A 756 -6.61 -24.44 27.74
C ASP A 756 -6.62 -24.81 29.24
N GLY A 757 -5.86 -25.83 29.63
CA GLY A 757 -5.82 -26.31 31.02
C GLY A 757 -5.23 -25.31 32.03
N THR A 758 -4.74 -24.14 31.58
CA THR A 758 -4.17 -23.09 32.42
C THR A 758 -5.03 -21.83 32.47
N SER A 759 -6.08 -21.76 31.67
CA SER A 759 -6.91 -20.57 31.45
C SER A 759 -8.35 -20.81 31.88
N SER A 760 -9.09 -19.75 32.16
CA SER A 760 -10.50 -19.86 32.54
C SER A 760 -11.30 -18.65 32.05
N LEU A 761 -12.62 -18.83 31.91
CA LEU A 761 -13.56 -17.75 31.65
C LEU A 761 -14.38 -17.51 32.91
N ASN A 762 -14.41 -16.26 33.39
CA ASN A 762 -15.30 -15.85 34.46
C ASN A 762 -16.47 -15.04 33.88
N ALA A 763 -17.70 -15.39 34.24
CA ALA A 763 -18.89 -14.73 33.74
C ALA A 763 -19.91 -14.53 34.86
N GLU A 764 -20.51 -13.33 34.91
CA GLU A 764 -21.58 -12.98 35.85
C GLU A 764 -22.70 -12.25 35.12
N TYR A 765 -23.94 -12.51 35.56
CA TYR A 765 -25.17 -11.94 35.02
C TYR A 765 -25.26 -12.03 33.49
N SER A 766 -24.67 -13.07 32.89
CA SER A 766 -24.49 -13.20 31.44
C SER A 766 -25.31 -14.35 30.88
N CYS A 767 -25.73 -14.24 29.62
CA CYS A 767 -26.47 -15.29 28.92
C CYS A 767 -25.56 -16.01 27.93
N LEU A 768 -25.27 -17.30 28.16
CA LEU A 768 -24.35 -18.09 27.35
C LEU A 768 -25.03 -19.35 26.83
N ALA A 769 -24.94 -19.58 25.51
CA ALA A 769 -25.44 -20.78 24.82
C ALA A 769 -24.54 -22.01 25.08
N THR A 770 -24.57 -22.58 26.28
CA THR A 770 -23.76 -23.78 26.64
C THR A 770 -24.65 -24.98 26.96
N PRO A 771 -24.12 -26.22 27.09
CA PRO A 771 -24.96 -27.37 27.46
C PRO A 771 -25.62 -27.21 28.84
N ASP A 772 -24.88 -26.67 29.80
CA ASP A 772 -25.35 -26.33 31.14
C ASP A 772 -25.25 -24.82 31.37
N VAL A 773 -25.91 -24.30 32.42
CA VAL A 773 -25.74 -22.89 32.85
C VAL A 773 -24.28 -22.66 33.26
N TRP A 774 -23.64 -21.63 32.69
CA TRP A 774 -22.24 -21.32 32.99
C TRP A 774 -22.07 -20.96 34.48
N PRO A 775 -21.07 -21.52 35.20
CA PRO A 775 -20.84 -21.21 36.60
C PRO A 775 -20.64 -19.71 36.86
N GLY A 776 -21.32 -19.18 37.86
CA GLY A 776 -21.26 -17.75 38.22
C GLY A 776 -22.60 -17.23 38.74
N VAL A 777 -22.61 -16.00 39.25
CA VAL A 777 -23.82 -15.39 39.80
C VAL A 777 -24.69 -14.87 38.66
N GLY A 778 -25.98 -15.23 38.65
CA GLY A 778 -26.99 -14.64 37.75
C GLY A 778 -26.88 -15.02 36.27
N ASN A 779 -26.05 -16.01 35.92
CA ASN A 779 -25.92 -16.45 34.54
C ASN A 779 -27.15 -17.20 34.04
N LEU A 780 -27.43 -17.06 32.75
CA LEU A 780 -28.52 -17.72 32.05
C LEU A 780 -27.99 -18.64 30.95
N ASN A 781 -28.76 -19.68 30.65
CA ASN A 781 -28.64 -20.50 29.46
C ASN A 781 -30.06 -20.70 28.88
N LEU A 782 -30.62 -19.59 28.40
CA LEU A 782 -31.96 -19.52 27.81
C LEU A 782 -31.85 -18.68 26.55
N ASP A 783 -32.63 -19.04 25.53
CA ASP A 783 -32.73 -18.27 24.30
C ASP A 783 -32.95 -16.78 24.61
N PRO A 784 -32.05 -15.87 24.17
CA PRO A 784 -32.21 -14.44 24.32
C PRO A 784 -33.45 -13.91 23.62
N GLN A 785 -34.08 -14.68 22.74
CA GLN A 785 -35.26 -14.29 21.96
C GLN A 785 -35.01 -12.99 21.19
N PHE A 786 -33.96 -13.01 20.36
CA PHE A 786 -33.72 -11.91 19.45
C PHE A 786 -34.93 -11.69 18.53
N CYS A 787 -35.17 -10.43 18.19
CA CYS A 787 -36.18 -9.98 17.26
C CYS A 787 -35.97 -10.60 15.89
N GLY A 788 -34.74 -11.04 15.58
CA GLY A 788 -34.61 -12.13 14.66
C GLY A 788 -34.76 -11.67 13.23
N TRP A 789 -35.94 -11.95 12.80
CA TRP A 789 -36.42 -11.82 11.48
C TRP A 789 -37.81 -11.23 11.68
N GLY A 790 -38.27 -10.36 10.77
CA GLY A 790 -39.69 -10.02 10.74
C GLY A 790 -40.58 -11.28 10.75
N GLU A 791 -41.88 -11.14 10.93
CA GLU A 791 -42.81 -12.27 11.17
C GLU A 791 -42.82 -13.37 10.08
N ASN A 792 -42.26 -13.09 8.90
CA ASN A 792 -42.22 -14.01 7.76
C ASN A 792 -41.09 -15.05 7.89
N ALA A 793 -41.49 -16.31 8.14
CA ALA A 793 -40.62 -17.49 8.08
C ALA A 793 -40.14 -17.83 6.66
N ASP A 794 -40.95 -17.52 5.65
CA ASP A 794 -40.67 -17.72 4.23
C ASP A 794 -40.55 -16.36 3.56
N VAL A 795 -39.42 -16.10 2.90
CA VAL A 795 -39.21 -14.91 2.08
C VAL A 795 -38.77 -15.28 0.67
N TYR A 796 -39.22 -14.50 -0.30
CA TYR A 796 -39.00 -14.75 -1.72
C TYR A 796 -38.06 -13.69 -2.29
N VAL A 797 -37.12 -14.12 -3.13
CA VAL A 797 -36.17 -13.25 -3.82
C VAL A 797 -36.30 -13.47 -5.32
N ASP A 798 -36.55 -12.40 -6.06
CA ASP A 798 -36.63 -12.40 -7.51
C ASP A 798 -35.87 -11.18 -8.06
N PRO A 799 -34.76 -11.39 -8.80
CA PRO A 799 -33.96 -10.29 -9.34
C PRO A 799 -34.72 -9.43 -10.37
N ALA A 800 -35.84 -9.93 -10.91
CA ALA A 800 -36.73 -9.19 -11.80
C ALA A 800 -37.78 -8.33 -11.06
N ALA A 801 -37.88 -8.44 -9.73
CA ALA A 801 -38.86 -7.69 -8.95
C ALA A 801 -38.51 -6.20 -8.82
N PRO A 802 -39.51 -5.29 -8.79
CA PRO A 802 -39.29 -3.87 -8.55
C PRO A 802 -38.86 -3.58 -7.10
N GLU A 803 -38.07 -2.54 -6.88
CA GLU A 803 -37.73 -2.07 -5.53
C GLU A 803 -38.76 -1.07 -4.97
N PRO A 804 -39.05 -1.08 -3.65
CA PRO A 804 -38.62 -2.05 -2.63
C PRO A 804 -39.62 -3.22 -2.49
N GLY A 805 -39.12 -4.46 -2.43
CA GLY A 805 -39.90 -5.64 -2.05
C GLY A 805 -40.06 -5.78 -0.54
N ASP A 806 -41.10 -6.48 -0.08
CA ASP A 806 -41.32 -6.81 1.35
C ASP A 806 -40.98 -8.26 1.70
N GLY A 807 -40.55 -9.04 0.71
CA GLY A 807 -40.16 -10.44 0.85
C GLY A 807 -41.34 -11.42 0.81
N SER A 808 -42.57 -10.95 0.72
CA SER A 808 -43.74 -11.83 0.49
C SER A 808 -43.71 -12.40 -0.94
N ALA A 809 -44.47 -13.48 -1.19
CA ALA A 809 -44.59 -14.04 -2.53
C ALA A 809 -45.20 -13.05 -3.55
N ALA A 810 -45.98 -12.07 -3.08
CA ALA A 810 -46.61 -11.04 -3.93
C ALA A 810 -45.68 -9.85 -4.21
N ALA A 811 -44.68 -9.62 -3.36
CA ALA A 811 -43.70 -8.53 -3.48
C ALA A 811 -42.31 -9.03 -3.00
N PRO A 812 -41.68 -9.96 -3.74
CA PRO A 812 -40.40 -10.55 -3.35
C PRO A 812 -39.30 -9.48 -3.24
N PHE A 813 -38.29 -9.74 -2.42
CA PHE A 813 -37.07 -8.94 -2.40
C PHE A 813 -36.35 -9.04 -3.75
N ARG A 814 -35.68 -7.97 -4.15
CA ARG A 814 -34.89 -7.98 -5.39
C ARG A 814 -33.54 -8.68 -5.22
N ASP A 815 -32.96 -8.62 -4.02
CA ASP A 815 -31.64 -9.16 -3.71
C ASP A 815 -31.66 -10.03 -2.44
N ALA A 816 -30.69 -10.96 -2.36
CA ALA A 816 -30.58 -11.88 -1.24
C ALA A 816 -30.11 -11.20 0.07
N ALA A 817 -29.42 -10.06 0.02
CA ALA A 817 -28.96 -9.37 1.22
C ALA A 817 -30.14 -8.77 2.01
N SER A 818 -31.15 -8.25 1.30
CA SER A 818 -32.43 -7.83 1.87
C SER A 818 -33.13 -9.00 2.59
N ALA A 819 -33.14 -10.19 2.00
CA ALA A 819 -33.69 -11.40 2.62
C ALA A 819 -32.93 -11.87 3.87
N LEU A 820 -31.64 -11.53 3.97
CA LEU A 820 -30.74 -11.91 5.06
C LEU A 820 -30.57 -10.81 6.13
N THR A 821 -31.30 -9.70 6.04
CA THR A 821 -31.27 -8.65 7.06
C THR A 821 -32.00 -9.09 8.34
N PHE A 822 -31.31 -9.00 9.48
CA PHE A 822 -31.73 -9.44 10.81
C PHE A 822 -31.51 -8.32 11.86
N SER A 823 -32.28 -8.32 12.97
CA SER A 823 -32.13 -7.38 14.10
C SER A 823 -31.79 -8.09 15.41
N LEU A 824 -30.71 -7.64 16.09
CA LEU A 824 -30.30 -8.11 17.42
C LEU A 824 -31.18 -7.55 18.56
N GLY A 825 -32.34 -6.95 18.26
CA GLY A 825 -33.22 -6.42 19.30
C GLY A 825 -33.71 -7.56 20.19
N LEU A 826 -34.05 -7.32 21.45
CA LEU A 826 -34.64 -8.35 22.30
C LEU A 826 -36.17 -8.28 22.23
N SER A 827 -36.85 -9.41 22.07
CA SER A 827 -38.32 -9.42 22.15
C SER A 827 -38.81 -9.07 23.56
N ALA A 828 -40.04 -8.56 23.68
CA ALA A 828 -40.63 -8.16 24.95
C ALA A 828 -40.71 -9.29 26.00
N GLY A 829 -40.66 -10.56 25.56
CA GLY A 829 -40.65 -11.74 26.43
C GLY A 829 -39.25 -12.24 26.82
N SER A 830 -38.20 -11.59 26.31
CA SER A 830 -36.83 -12.07 26.44
C SER A 830 -36.39 -12.21 27.90
N PRO A 831 -35.77 -13.35 28.29
CA PRO A 831 -35.23 -13.53 29.64
C PRO A 831 -34.06 -12.58 29.93
N CYS A 832 -33.43 -12.02 28.90
CA CYS A 832 -32.29 -11.12 29.02
C CYS A 832 -32.66 -9.68 29.36
N LEU A 833 -33.95 -9.31 29.38
CA LEU A 833 -34.37 -7.93 29.64
C LEU A 833 -34.19 -7.47 31.10
N THR A 834 -34.29 -8.39 32.07
CA THR A 834 -34.28 -8.05 33.51
C THR A 834 -33.30 -8.89 34.33
N ALA A 835 -32.47 -9.70 33.69
CA ALA A 835 -31.58 -10.67 34.36
C ALA A 835 -30.15 -10.17 34.61
N GLY A 836 -29.82 -8.99 34.10
CA GLY A 836 -28.54 -8.33 34.34
C GLY A 836 -28.37 -7.89 35.80
N GLN A 837 -27.15 -7.51 36.15
CA GLN A 837 -26.81 -7.07 37.52
C GLN A 837 -27.70 -5.90 37.96
N GLY A 838 -28.42 -6.05 39.08
CA GLY A 838 -29.34 -5.02 39.58
C GLY A 838 -30.66 -4.92 38.81
N GLY A 839 -31.04 -5.95 38.03
CA GLY A 839 -32.29 -6.00 37.27
C GLY A 839 -32.22 -5.31 35.91
N VAL A 840 -31.00 -4.99 35.44
CA VAL A 840 -30.77 -4.36 34.13
C VAL A 840 -30.81 -5.39 33.00
N ARG A 841 -30.75 -4.91 31.75
CA ARG A 841 -30.65 -5.76 30.56
C ARG A 841 -29.26 -6.40 30.45
N ILE A 842 -29.20 -7.60 29.87
CA ILE A 842 -27.97 -8.27 29.42
C ILE A 842 -27.77 -7.96 27.93
N GLY A 843 -26.56 -7.53 27.53
CA GLY A 843 -26.14 -7.35 26.14
C GLY A 843 -26.24 -5.92 25.59
N ALA A 844 -25.40 -5.63 24.59
CA ALA A 844 -25.33 -4.36 23.86
C ALA A 844 -26.55 -4.18 22.93
N GLU A 845 -27.03 -2.95 22.83
CA GLU A 845 -28.35 -2.59 22.28
C GLU A 845 -28.51 -2.72 20.75
N THR A 846 -29.72 -3.08 20.31
CA THR A 846 -30.32 -2.66 19.01
C THR A 846 -31.85 -2.45 19.08
N GLY A 847 -32.42 -2.29 20.29
CA GLY A 847 -33.86 -2.04 20.51
C GLY A 847 -34.64 -3.24 21.08
N THR A 848 -35.98 -3.12 21.12
CA THR A 848 -36.91 -4.21 21.49
C THR A 848 -38.06 -4.33 20.49
N CYS A 849 -38.65 -5.52 20.39
CA CYS A 849 -39.82 -5.77 19.54
C CYS A 849 -40.94 -6.53 20.29
N PRO A 850 -42.20 -6.46 19.82
CA PRO A 850 -43.34 -7.08 20.52
C PRO A 850 -43.31 -8.61 20.52
N ALA A 851 -42.76 -9.24 19.48
CA ALA A 851 -42.74 -10.67 19.27
C ALA A 851 -41.31 -11.17 18.99
N GLY A 852 -40.99 -12.40 19.41
CA GLY A 852 -39.75 -13.05 19.00
C GLY A 852 -39.75 -13.32 17.50
N GLY A 853 -38.60 -13.16 16.84
CA GLY A 853 -38.47 -13.47 15.43
C GLY A 853 -38.60 -14.97 15.13
N VAL A 854 -38.68 -15.32 13.86
CA VAL A 854 -38.71 -16.73 13.43
C VAL A 854 -37.35 -17.41 13.67
N PRO A 855 -37.28 -18.61 14.28
CA PRO A 855 -35.99 -19.22 14.64
C PRO A 855 -35.16 -19.67 13.43
N VAL A 856 -35.79 -19.96 12.29
CA VAL A 856 -35.13 -20.27 11.03
C VAL A 856 -35.87 -19.55 9.89
N ARG A 857 -35.16 -18.75 9.09
CA ARG A 857 -35.73 -18.11 7.89
C ARG A 857 -35.47 -18.98 6.64
N ARG A 858 -36.50 -19.20 5.83
CA ARG A 858 -36.39 -19.87 4.51
C ARG A 858 -36.41 -18.82 3.41
N VAL A 859 -35.36 -18.82 2.59
CA VAL A 859 -35.19 -17.92 1.45
C VAL A 859 -35.41 -18.70 0.16
N HIS A 860 -36.45 -18.33 -0.58
CA HIS A 860 -36.79 -18.90 -1.88
C HIS A 860 -36.20 -18.02 -2.98
N LEU A 861 -35.24 -18.54 -3.73
CA LEU A 861 -34.60 -17.85 -4.85
C LEU A 861 -35.26 -18.24 -6.17
N ALA A 862 -35.70 -17.25 -6.93
CA ALA A 862 -36.17 -17.44 -8.29
C ALA A 862 -35.04 -17.91 -9.24
N ALA A 863 -35.40 -18.15 -10.51
CA ALA A 863 -34.41 -18.39 -11.55
C ALA A 863 -33.52 -17.15 -11.74
N GLY A 864 -32.20 -17.32 -11.73
CA GLY A 864 -31.25 -16.21 -11.81
C GLY A 864 -29.89 -16.54 -11.20
N GLN A 865 -28.99 -15.56 -11.30
CA GLN A 865 -27.65 -15.60 -10.70
C GLN A 865 -27.62 -14.68 -9.49
N PHE A 866 -27.05 -15.17 -8.39
CA PHE A 866 -26.92 -14.43 -7.13
C PHE A 866 -25.51 -14.61 -6.57
N ALA A 867 -24.98 -13.60 -5.89
CA ALA A 867 -23.71 -13.75 -5.18
C ALA A 867 -23.87 -14.73 -4.00
N ALA A 868 -22.98 -15.72 -3.91
CA ALA A 868 -22.95 -16.73 -2.85
C ALA A 868 -22.23 -16.24 -1.58
N GLU A 869 -21.59 -15.07 -1.61
CA GLU A 869 -20.98 -14.43 -0.43
C GLU A 869 -22.08 -13.82 0.47
N LEU A 870 -22.98 -14.71 0.90
CA LEU A 870 -24.01 -14.44 1.86
C LEU A 870 -23.30 -14.18 3.18
N VAL A 871 -23.43 -12.95 3.70
CA VAL A 871 -22.99 -12.58 5.05
C VAL A 871 -23.49 -13.68 5.99
N PRO A 872 -22.62 -14.36 6.76
CA PRO A 872 -23.05 -15.48 7.57
C PRO A 872 -24.12 -14.93 8.51
N PRO A 873 -25.38 -15.39 8.41
CA PRO A 873 -26.36 -14.91 9.34
C PRO A 873 -25.95 -15.53 10.67
N ALA A 874 -25.73 -14.68 11.66
CA ALA A 874 -25.77 -15.00 13.08
C ALA A 874 -26.96 -15.91 13.47
N HIS A 875 -27.96 -16.09 12.60
CA HIS A 875 -29.16 -16.87 12.81
C HIS A 875 -29.46 -17.88 11.69
N PRO A 876 -30.18 -18.97 11.99
CA PRO A 876 -30.48 -20.02 11.03
C PRO A 876 -31.20 -19.60 9.75
N VAL A 877 -30.60 -19.88 8.58
CA VAL A 877 -31.20 -19.65 7.27
C VAL A 877 -31.12 -20.90 6.39
N SER A 878 -32.24 -21.28 5.80
CA SER A 878 -32.30 -22.30 4.73
C SER A 878 -32.56 -21.64 3.38
N ILE A 879 -31.92 -22.14 2.33
CA ILE A 879 -32.00 -21.56 0.99
C ILE A 879 -32.53 -22.60 0.02
N GLN A 880 -33.55 -22.21 -0.74
CA GLN A 880 -34.28 -23.03 -1.68
C GLN A 880 -34.28 -22.34 -3.05
N GLY A 881 -33.63 -22.94 -4.04
CA GLY A 881 -33.69 -22.45 -5.42
C GLY A 881 -34.90 -22.98 -6.20
N ALA A 882 -35.07 -22.47 -7.41
CA ALA A 882 -36.09 -22.91 -8.36
C ALA A 882 -35.70 -24.19 -9.13
N GLY A 883 -34.46 -24.66 -8.97
CA GLY A 883 -33.89 -25.82 -9.63
C GLY A 883 -32.39 -25.61 -9.94
N PRO A 884 -31.57 -26.69 -9.96
CA PRO A 884 -30.13 -26.58 -10.19
C PRO A 884 -29.77 -25.96 -11.54
N GLU A 885 -30.61 -26.14 -12.56
CA GLU A 885 -30.40 -25.54 -13.89
C GLU A 885 -30.88 -24.07 -14.01
N LEU A 886 -31.59 -23.57 -12.99
CA LEU A 886 -32.30 -22.29 -13.04
C LEU A 886 -31.73 -21.26 -12.07
N THR A 887 -31.25 -21.71 -10.90
CA THR A 887 -30.73 -20.84 -9.84
C THR A 887 -29.25 -21.11 -9.61
N VAL A 888 -28.41 -20.08 -9.75
CA VAL A 888 -26.96 -20.16 -9.54
C VAL A 888 -26.52 -19.20 -8.43
N LEU A 889 -25.80 -19.73 -7.45
CA LEU A 889 -25.05 -18.98 -6.45
C LEU A 889 -23.57 -18.92 -6.85
N GLU A 890 -23.06 -17.73 -7.18
CA GLU A 890 -21.66 -17.52 -7.57
C GLU A 890 -20.78 -17.18 -6.36
N GLY A 891 -19.85 -18.07 -6.01
CA GLY A 891 -18.91 -17.94 -4.89
C GLY A 891 -18.97 -19.15 -3.94
N THR A 892 -18.62 -18.95 -2.67
CA THR A 892 -18.59 -20.00 -1.64
C THR A 892 -19.75 -19.84 -0.67
N VAL A 893 -20.64 -20.84 -0.57
CA VAL A 893 -21.72 -20.89 0.44
C VAL A 893 -21.13 -21.34 1.79
N ARG A 894 -21.40 -20.57 2.86
CA ARG A 894 -20.85 -20.79 4.21
C ARG A 894 -21.93 -20.56 5.26
N GLY A 895 -21.73 -21.07 6.47
CA GLY A 895 -22.60 -20.78 7.61
C GLY A 895 -23.84 -21.68 7.73
N LEU A 896 -23.91 -22.77 6.96
CA LEU A 896 -24.98 -23.77 7.11
C LEU A 896 -24.80 -24.55 8.43
N MET A 897 -25.56 -24.18 9.46
CA MET A 897 -25.54 -24.83 10.77
C MET A 897 -26.53 -26.01 10.84
N THR A 898 -26.53 -26.74 11.96
CA THR A 898 -27.47 -27.84 12.22
C THR A 898 -28.93 -27.37 12.06
N GLY A 899 -29.72 -28.13 11.28
CA GLY A 899 -31.13 -27.81 10.99
C GLY A 899 -31.34 -26.84 9.82
N MET A 900 -30.27 -26.31 9.22
CA MET A 900 -30.36 -25.54 7.97
C MET A 900 -30.30 -26.45 6.75
N SER A 901 -30.84 -25.97 5.61
CA SER A 901 -30.79 -26.67 4.34
C SER A 901 -30.41 -25.80 3.16
N LEU A 902 -29.75 -26.40 2.18
CA LEU A 902 -29.48 -25.84 0.86
C LEU A 902 -30.07 -26.78 -0.18
N ALA A 903 -31.02 -26.31 -0.98
CA ALA A 903 -31.75 -27.18 -1.91
C ALA A 903 -32.03 -26.56 -3.28
N ASP A 904 -32.04 -27.43 -4.29
CA ASP A 904 -32.53 -27.16 -5.66
C ASP A 904 -31.84 -25.97 -6.35
N LEU A 905 -30.50 -25.92 -6.31
CA LEU A 905 -29.70 -24.86 -6.93
C LEU A 905 -28.27 -25.30 -7.30
N THR A 906 -27.57 -24.48 -8.08
CA THR A 906 -26.14 -24.63 -8.38
C THR A 906 -25.30 -23.67 -7.53
N VAL A 907 -24.16 -24.12 -7.00
CA VAL A 907 -23.09 -23.29 -6.42
C VAL A 907 -21.87 -23.38 -7.34
N ALA A 908 -21.37 -22.24 -7.82
CA ALA A 908 -20.30 -22.16 -8.82
C ALA A 908 -19.20 -21.15 -8.42
N GLU A 909 -18.00 -21.28 -9.00
CA GLU A 909 -16.90 -20.29 -8.90
C GLU A 909 -16.38 -20.01 -7.48
N GLY A 910 -16.48 -21.00 -6.59
CA GLY A 910 -16.09 -20.86 -5.18
C GLY A 910 -14.58 -20.89 -4.95
N ARG A 911 -13.96 -19.75 -4.60
CA ARG A 911 -12.49 -19.65 -4.40
C ARG A 911 -11.94 -20.34 -3.14
N LYS A 912 -12.77 -20.57 -2.11
CA LYS A 912 -12.40 -21.22 -0.83
C LYS A 912 -13.15 -22.54 -0.60
N GLY A 913 -13.65 -23.13 -1.67
CA GLY A 913 -14.58 -24.27 -1.73
C GLY A 913 -15.93 -23.86 -2.31
N GLY A 914 -16.80 -24.83 -2.60
CA GLY A 914 -18.18 -24.57 -3.02
C GLY A 914 -19.09 -24.35 -1.81
N VAL A 915 -19.20 -25.36 -0.95
CA VAL A 915 -19.96 -25.31 0.31
C VAL A 915 -19.06 -25.64 1.50
N VAL A 916 -19.03 -24.79 2.53
CA VAL A 916 -18.21 -25.01 3.74
C VAL A 916 -19.12 -25.15 4.96
N VAL A 917 -19.15 -26.36 5.53
CA VAL A 917 -19.90 -26.72 6.74
C VAL A 917 -19.04 -26.45 7.98
N PRO A 918 -19.48 -25.57 8.90
CA PRO A 918 -18.73 -25.25 10.12
C PRO A 918 -18.50 -26.46 11.04
N ALA A 919 -17.53 -26.35 11.95
CA ALA A 919 -17.28 -27.39 12.95
C ALA A 919 -18.52 -27.64 13.83
N GLY A 920 -18.83 -28.92 14.09
CA GLY A 920 -20.02 -29.37 14.82
C GLY A 920 -21.35 -29.26 14.06
N ALA A 921 -21.40 -28.62 12.89
CA ALA A 921 -22.66 -28.42 12.18
C ALA A 921 -23.14 -29.67 11.40
N SER A 922 -24.45 -29.86 11.36
CA SER A 922 -25.11 -30.96 10.64
C SER A 922 -26.25 -30.48 9.72
N PRO A 923 -25.96 -29.70 8.67
CA PRO A 923 -26.98 -29.23 7.70
C PRO A 923 -27.37 -30.31 6.68
N GLU A 924 -28.46 -30.06 5.94
CA GLU A 924 -28.89 -30.88 4.80
C GLU A 924 -28.64 -30.18 3.45
N LEU A 925 -28.01 -30.88 2.50
CA LEU A 925 -27.91 -30.45 1.10
C LEU A 925 -28.77 -31.40 0.26
N ARG A 926 -29.66 -30.87 -0.60
CA ARG A 926 -30.56 -31.69 -1.43
C ARG A 926 -30.65 -31.19 -2.86
N ASN A 927 -30.44 -32.07 -3.84
CA ASN A 927 -30.61 -31.76 -5.27
C ASN A 927 -29.83 -30.51 -5.70
N CYS A 928 -28.58 -30.38 -5.23
CA CYS A 928 -27.69 -29.27 -5.57
C CYS A 928 -26.58 -29.70 -6.52
N VAL A 929 -26.10 -28.78 -7.34
CA VAL A 929 -24.88 -28.95 -8.16
C VAL A 929 -23.77 -28.06 -7.59
N ILE A 930 -22.58 -28.62 -7.36
CA ILE A 930 -21.41 -27.88 -6.85
C ILE A 930 -20.28 -28.02 -7.87
N ARG A 931 -19.88 -26.91 -8.49
CA ARG A 931 -18.89 -26.91 -9.58
C ARG A 931 -17.90 -25.75 -9.56
N HIS A 932 -16.78 -25.93 -10.25
CA HIS A 932 -15.74 -24.92 -10.45
C HIS A 932 -15.19 -24.32 -9.14
N ALA A 933 -15.25 -25.08 -8.04
CA ALA A 933 -14.67 -24.69 -6.77
C ALA A 933 -13.14 -24.92 -6.76
N LEU A 934 -12.44 -24.03 -6.06
CA LEU A 934 -11.01 -24.08 -5.73
C LEU A 934 -10.83 -24.21 -4.21
N GLY A 935 -9.66 -24.62 -3.73
CA GLY A 935 -9.37 -24.72 -2.29
C GLY A 935 -9.14 -26.16 -1.82
N THR A 936 -9.60 -26.53 -0.61
CA THR A 936 -9.37 -27.87 -0.03
C THR A 936 -10.44 -28.90 -0.38
N GLY A 937 -11.64 -28.47 -0.76
CA GLY A 937 -12.70 -29.32 -1.29
C GLY A 937 -13.90 -28.53 -1.83
N ALA A 938 -14.70 -29.14 -2.70
CA ALA A 938 -15.93 -28.55 -3.22
C ALA A 938 -17.01 -28.52 -2.13
N ILE A 939 -17.08 -29.56 -1.30
CA ILE A 939 -17.78 -29.54 -0.01
C ILE A 939 -16.75 -29.80 1.10
N VAL A 940 -16.64 -28.88 2.06
CA VAL A 940 -15.69 -28.96 3.18
C VAL A 940 -16.45 -29.15 4.48
N CYS A 941 -16.22 -30.26 5.17
CA CYS A 941 -16.79 -30.57 6.48
C CYS A 941 -15.73 -30.29 7.57
N GLY A 942 -16.01 -29.33 8.46
CA GLY A 942 -15.16 -29.03 9.62
C GLY A 942 -15.09 -30.18 10.63
N ALA A 943 -14.27 -30.02 11.67
CA ALA A 943 -14.18 -31.00 12.75
C ALA A 943 -15.54 -31.21 13.42
N LEU A 944 -15.91 -32.45 13.75
CA LEU A 944 -17.21 -32.83 14.33
C LEU A 944 -18.45 -32.49 13.46
N ALA A 945 -18.29 -31.94 12.26
CA ALA A 945 -19.41 -31.70 11.36
C ALA A 945 -19.99 -33.02 10.87
N ALA A 946 -21.31 -33.10 10.63
CA ALA A 946 -21.97 -34.30 10.12
C ALA A 946 -23.13 -33.98 9.15
N PRO A 947 -22.87 -33.28 8.02
CA PRO A 947 -23.92 -32.98 7.04
C PRO A 947 -24.50 -34.22 6.37
N THR A 948 -25.77 -34.12 5.98
CA THR A 948 -26.44 -35.07 5.09
C THR A 948 -26.56 -34.47 3.68
N ILE A 949 -26.08 -35.18 2.67
CA ILE A 949 -26.07 -34.74 1.28
C ILE A 949 -26.92 -35.73 0.48
N ARG A 950 -27.95 -35.24 -0.23
CA ARG A 950 -28.91 -36.07 -0.96
C ARG A 950 -29.04 -35.63 -2.40
N ASP A 951 -28.92 -36.57 -3.33
CA ASP A 951 -29.19 -36.36 -4.76
C ASP A 951 -28.38 -35.18 -5.36
N CYS A 952 -27.21 -34.88 -4.79
CA CYS A 952 -26.36 -33.78 -5.25
C CYS A 952 -25.32 -34.25 -6.28
N VAL A 953 -24.92 -33.33 -7.16
CA VAL A 953 -23.83 -33.51 -8.12
C VAL A 953 -22.64 -32.63 -7.73
N ILE A 954 -21.47 -33.21 -7.53
CA ILE A 954 -20.22 -32.52 -7.19
C ILE A 954 -19.25 -32.74 -8.34
N GLU A 955 -19.07 -31.73 -9.20
CA GLU A 955 -18.37 -31.91 -10.47
C GLU A 955 -17.43 -30.79 -10.91
N GLU A 956 -16.43 -31.13 -11.72
CA GLU A 956 -15.53 -30.17 -12.38
C GLU A 956 -14.82 -29.20 -11.41
N ASN A 957 -14.54 -29.64 -10.18
CA ASN A 957 -13.85 -28.80 -9.21
C ASN A 957 -12.32 -28.97 -9.34
N GLY A 958 -11.59 -27.87 -9.18
CA GLY A 958 -10.12 -27.84 -9.14
C GLY A 958 -9.55 -28.25 -7.78
N THR A 959 -10.32 -29.04 -7.02
CA THR A 959 -9.97 -29.57 -5.70
C THR A 959 -10.66 -30.92 -5.49
N CYS A 960 -10.61 -31.49 -4.27
CA CYS A 960 -11.38 -32.69 -3.96
C CYS A 960 -12.89 -32.43 -4.04
N GLY A 961 -13.70 -33.44 -4.38
CA GLY A 961 -15.15 -33.31 -4.34
C GLY A 961 -15.65 -33.05 -2.92
N ILE A 962 -15.34 -33.97 -2.00
CA ILE A 962 -15.74 -33.86 -0.59
C ILE A 962 -14.51 -34.00 0.31
N ALA A 963 -14.24 -32.97 1.12
CA ALA A 963 -13.21 -32.97 2.16
C ALA A 963 -13.85 -33.07 3.54
N VAL A 964 -13.45 -34.07 4.32
CA VAL A 964 -13.83 -34.21 5.73
C VAL A 964 -12.59 -34.00 6.59
N ALA A 965 -12.64 -33.01 7.48
CA ALA A 965 -11.57 -32.73 8.44
C ALA A 965 -11.41 -33.87 9.46
N ASP A 966 -10.35 -33.78 10.28
CA ASP A 966 -10.16 -34.68 11.41
C ASP A 966 -11.36 -34.57 12.37
N ASP A 967 -11.80 -35.71 12.92
CA ASP A 967 -12.98 -35.86 13.78
C ASP A 967 -14.34 -35.48 13.15
N GLY A 968 -14.37 -35.12 11.85
CA GLY A 968 -15.61 -34.82 11.12
C GLY A 968 -16.30 -36.05 10.54
N GLY A 969 -17.45 -35.85 9.90
CA GLY A 969 -18.16 -36.89 9.18
C GLY A 969 -19.05 -36.37 8.06
N VAL A 970 -19.60 -37.29 7.26
CA VAL A 970 -20.56 -36.98 6.19
C VAL A 970 -21.41 -38.20 5.83
N THR A 971 -22.69 -37.97 5.54
CA THR A 971 -23.59 -38.98 4.97
C THR A 971 -24.07 -38.54 3.58
N CYS A 972 -23.74 -39.30 2.53
CA CYS A 972 -24.24 -39.04 1.18
C CYS A 972 -25.23 -40.12 0.73
N ILE A 973 -26.32 -39.72 0.08
CA ILE A 973 -27.38 -40.59 -0.43
C ILE A 973 -27.68 -40.18 -1.87
N GLY A 974 -27.51 -41.08 -2.85
CA GLY A 974 -27.86 -40.79 -4.25
C GLY A 974 -26.94 -39.77 -4.95
N CYS A 975 -25.81 -39.40 -4.34
CA CYS A 975 -24.93 -38.36 -4.87
C CYS A 975 -24.02 -38.84 -6.02
N LEU A 976 -23.63 -37.91 -6.90
CA LEU A 976 -22.65 -38.11 -7.96
C LEU A 976 -21.43 -37.20 -7.73
N VAL A 977 -20.25 -37.78 -7.51
CA VAL A 977 -18.97 -37.06 -7.37
C VAL A 977 -18.11 -37.40 -8.59
N ARG A 978 -17.93 -36.44 -9.52
CA ARG A 978 -17.24 -36.72 -10.79
C ARG A 978 -16.33 -35.61 -11.31
N HIS A 979 -15.36 -35.96 -12.14
CA HIS A 979 -14.49 -35.00 -12.83
C HIS A 979 -13.75 -34.00 -11.92
N ASN A 980 -13.65 -34.27 -10.61
CA ASN A 980 -12.91 -33.42 -9.68
C ASN A 980 -11.41 -33.70 -9.80
N ARG A 981 -10.58 -32.67 -9.61
CA ARG A 981 -9.13 -32.71 -9.85
C ARG A 981 -8.39 -32.15 -8.64
N SER A 982 -7.48 -32.93 -8.05
CA SER A 982 -6.81 -32.54 -6.80
C SER A 982 -5.35 -33.00 -6.77
N GLU A 983 -4.49 -32.27 -6.06
CA GLU A 983 -3.15 -32.76 -5.73
C GLU A 983 -3.20 -33.93 -4.74
N GLY A 984 -4.17 -33.93 -3.82
CA GLY A 984 -4.29 -34.95 -2.77
C GLY A 984 -5.22 -36.10 -3.17
N VAL A 985 -6.47 -36.02 -2.71
CA VAL A 985 -7.53 -37.00 -3.00
C VAL A 985 -8.57 -36.27 -3.84
N ALA A 986 -9.04 -36.87 -4.93
CA ALA A 986 -9.90 -36.16 -5.89
C ALA A 986 -11.40 -36.34 -5.64
N GLY A 987 -11.88 -37.54 -5.31
CA GLY A 987 -13.29 -37.78 -4.99
C GLY A 987 -13.65 -37.41 -3.56
N VAL A 988 -13.39 -38.30 -2.60
CA VAL A 988 -13.75 -38.14 -1.18
C VAL A 988 -12.53 -38.33 -0.28
N SER A 989 -12.15 -37.27 0.43
CA SER A 989 -11.01 -37.23 1.36
C SER A 989 -11.48 -37.26 2.80
N CYS A 990 -11.02 -38.24 3.58
CA CYS A 990 -11.38 -38.38 4.99
C CYS A 990 -10.17 -38.14 5.92
N GLY A 991 -10.31 -37.21 6.86
CA GLY A 991 -9.35 -36.92 7.92
C GLY A 991 -9.23 -38.04 8.96
N ALA A 992 -8.35 -37.86 9.94
CA ALA A 992 -8.17 -38.79 11.06
C ALA A 992 -9.45 -38.88 11.91
N ARG A 993 -9.77 -40.08 12.42
CA ARG A 993 -10.94 -40.35 13.29
C ARG A 993 -12.30 -39.91 12.71
N SER A 994 -12.37 -39.71 11.39
CA SER A 994 -13.59 -39.26 10.72
C SER A 994 -14.57 -40.40 10.45
N SER A 995 -15.85 -40.07 10.17
CA SER A 995 -16.91 -41.04 9.84
C SER A 995 -17.59 -40.72 8.50
N VAL A 996 -17.46 -41.60 7.51
CA VAL A 996 -18.02 -41.38 6.16
C VAL A 996 -18.97 -42.50 5.77
N THR A 997 -20.20 -42.13 5.38
CA THR A 997 -21.22 -43.06 4.87
C THR A 997 -21.67 -42.64 3.47
N LEU A 998 -21.55 -43.52 2.48
CA LEU A 998 -22.11 -43.33 1.14
C LEU A 998 -23.14 -44.44 0.85
N ARG A 999 -24.34 -44.04 0.40
CA ARG A 999 -25.41 -44.94 -0.02
C ARG A 999 -25.91 -44.58 -1.41
N ASP A 1000 -26.00 -45.55 -2.30
CA ASP A 1000 -26.48 -45.34 -3.68
C ASP A 1000 -25.70 -44.24 -4.44
N CYS A 1001 -24.44 -44.02 -4.05
CA CYS A 1001 -23.59 -42.94 -4.58
C CYS A 1001 -22.70 -43.43 -5.72
N ARG A 1002 -22.32 -42.49 -6.58
CA ARG A 1002 -21.37 -42.69 -7.68
C ARG A 1002 -20.17 -41.77 -7.48
N VAL A 1003 -18.97 -42.35 -7.41
CA VAL A 1003 -17.68 -41.63 -7.38
C VAL A 1003 -16.92 -42.02 -8.62
N GLU A 1004 -17.00 -41.19 -9.66
CA GLU A 1004 -16.63 -41.60 -11.01
C GLU A 1004 -15.68 -40.58 -11.67
N GLU A 1005 -14.68 -41.05 -12.41
CA GLU A 1005 -13.85 -40.20 -13.30
C GLU A 1005 -13.09 -39.03 -12.62
N ASN A 1006 -12.83 -39.13 -11.31
CA ASN A 1006 -12.03 -38.16 -10.57
C ASN A 1006 -10.53 -38.42 -10.75
N GLY A 1007 -9.70 -37.38 -10.72
CA GLY A 1007 -8.27 -37.47 -11.03
C GLY A 1007 -7.37 -36.83 -9.98
N SER A 1008 -6.45 -37.61 -9.41
CA SER A 1008 -5.46 -37.13 -8.46
C SER A 1008 -4.04 -37.15 -9.04
N THR A 1009 -3.23 -36.14 -8.71
CA THR A 1009 -1.80 -36.11 -9.08
C THR A 1009 -0.89 -36.72 -8.00
N ALA A 1010 -1.41 -37.02 -6.80
CA ALA A 1010 -0.63 -37.70 -5.77
C ALA A 1010 -1.31 -38.98 -5.27
N ASN A 1011 -2.29 -38.86 -4.38
CA ASN A 1011 -2.83 -40.01 -3.65
C ASN A 1011 -3.99 -40.64 -4.41
N CYS A 1012 -5.22 -40.55 -3.92
CA CYS A 1012 -6.33 -41.36 -4.43
C CYS A 1012 -7.24 -40.60 -5.40
N GLY A 1013 -7.67 -41.26 -6.48
CA GLY A 1013 -8.69 -40.73 -7.39
C GLY A 1013 -10.10 -40.79 -6.78
N GLY A 1014 -10.50 -41.95 -6.26
CA GLY A 1014 -11.85 -42.19 -5.71
C GLY A 1014 -12.00 -41.71 -4.27
N LEU A 1015 -11.85 -42.60 -3.29
CA LEU A 1015 -12.02 -42.27 -1.85
C LEU A 1015 -10.80 -42.72 -1.05
N ALA A 1016 -10.33 -41.86 -0.13
CA ALA A 1016 -9.26 -42.20 0.79
C ALA A 1016 -9.59 -41.81 2.24
N ALA A 1017 -9.32 -42.73 3.16
CA ALA A 1017 -9.49 -42.53 4.60
C ALA A 1017 -8.24 -42.94 5.38
N LYS A 1018 -7.93 -42.19 6.44
CA LYS A 1018 -6.70 -42.39 7.23
C LYS A 1018 -6.91 -42.40 8.75
N SER A 1019 -5.97 -42.97 9.48
CA SER A 1019 -5.74 -42.75 10.93
C SER A 1019 -7.01 -42.85 11.80
N SER A 1020 -7.50 -44.07 11.99
CA SER A 1020 -8.68 -44.44 12.78
C SER A 1020 -10.02 -43.94 12.24
N ALA A 1021 -10.09 -43.53 10.97
CA ALA A 1021 -11.37 -43.24 10.32
C ALA A 1021 -12.24 -44.49 10.13
N PHE A 1022 -13.56 -44.29 10.02
CA PHE A 1022 -14.56 -45.33 9.76
C PHE A 1022 -15.32 -45.03 8.46
N VAL A 1023 -15.45 -46.03 7.58
CA VAL A 1023 -16.08 -45.87 6.26
C VAL A 1023 -17.14 -46.94 6.01
N THR A 1024 -18.34 -46.53 5.59
CA THR A 1024 -19.43 -47.43 5.17
C THR A 1024 -19.88 -47.09 3.75
N LEU A 1025 -19.81 -48.06 2.85
CA LEU A 1025 -20.30 -47.93 1.47
C LEU A 1025 -21.39 -48.98 1.20
N GLU A 1026 -22.56 -48.53 0.78
CA GLU A 1026 -23.68 -49.41 0.41
C GLU A 1026 -24.16 -49.06 -1.00
N ARG A 1027 -24.23 -50.05 -1.90
CA ARG A 1027 -24.72 -49.87 -3.28
C ARG A 1027 -24.02 -48.73 -4.05
N CYS A 1028 -22.72 -48.55 -3.81
CA CYS A 1028 -21.94 -47.49 -4.43
C CYS A 1028 -21.15 -47.96 -5.65
N ARG A 1029 -20.92 -47.05 -6.61
CA ARG A 1029 -20.04 -47.27 -7.78
C ARG A 1029 -18.84 -46.36 -7.71
N ILE A 1030 -17.64 -46.96 -7.73
CA ILE A 1030 -16.35 -46.27 -7.69
C ILE A 1030 -15.62 -46.62 -9.00
N ILE A 1031 -15.88 -45.85 -10.06
CA ILE A 1031 -15.56 -46.25 -11.43
C ILE A 1031 -14.70 -45.21 -12.15
N GLY A 1032 -13.61 -45.64 -12.81
CA GLY A 1032 -12.86 -44.76 -13.71
C GLY A 1032 -12.07 -43.65 -13.04
N ASN A 1033 -11.84 -43.75 -11.73
CA ASN A 1033 -11.01 -42.78 -11.03
C ASN A 1033 -9.53 -43.05 -11.34
N ALA A 1034 -8.75 -41.98 -11.41
CA ALA A 1034 -7.34 -42.03 -11.78
C ALA A 1034 -6.44 -41.41 -10.72
N SER A 1035 -5.24 -41.98 -10.53
CA SER A 1035 -4.17 -41.35 -9.76
C SER A 1035 -2.81 -41.49 -10.43
N VAL A 1036 -1.95 -40.47 -10.27
CA VAL A 1036 -0.57 -40.58 -10.76
C VAL A 1036 0.23 -41.53 -9.87
N ASN A 1037 0.25 -41.36 -8.53
CA ASN A 1037 1.10 -42.22 -7.69
C ASN A 1037 0.38 -43.48 -7.17
N TYR A 1038 -0.60 -43.38 -6.26
CA TYR A 1038 -1.08 -44.58 -5.52
C TYR A 1038 -2.61 -44.73 -5.51
N TYR A 1039 -3.12 -45.96 -5.45
CA TYR A 1039 -4.53 -46.32 -5.14
C TYR A 1039 -5.62 -45.50 -5.85
N PRO A 1040 -5.99 -45.84 -7.09
CA PRO A 1040 -6.90 -45.01 -7.87
C PRO A 1040 -8.37 -45.14 -7.45
N GLY A 1041 -8.77 -46.27 -6.85
CA GLY A 1041 -10.15 -46.53 -6.42
C GLY A 1041 -10.40 -46.16 -4.95
N LEU A 1042 -10.04 -47.05 -4.03
CA LEU A 1042 -10.26 -46.90 -2.59
C LEU A 1042 -8.94 -47.11 -1.82
N ALA A 1043 -8.63 -46.19 -0.91
CA ALA A 1043 -7.43 -46.25 -0.07
C ALA A 1043 -7.78 -46.15 1.42
N PHE A 1044 -7.49 -47.20 2.18
CA PHE A 1044 -7.72 -47.27 3.62
C PHE A 1044 -6.39 -47.43 4.37
N THR A 1045 -5.94 -46.36 5.02
CA THR A 1045 -4.61 -46.31 5.64
C THR A 1045 -4.71 -46.12 7.16
N ARG A 1046 -4.42 -47.16 7.94
CA ARG A 1046 -4.52 -47.19 9.41
C ARG A 1046 -5.95 -46.88 9.89
N VAL A 1047 -6.97 -47.38 9.19
CA VAL A 1047 -8.38 -47.10 9.51
C VAL A 1047 -8.85 -47.90 10.72
N ALA A 1048 -9.91 -47.44 11.40
CA ALA A 1048 -10.58 -48.23 12.43
C ALA A 1048 -11.36 -49.40 11.81
N GLY A 1049 -11.93 -49.19 10.62
CA GLY A 1049 -12.55 -50.23 9.80
C GLY A 1049 -13.26 -49.65 8.58
N ALA A 1050 -13.45 -50.47 7.54
CA ALA A 1050 -14.29 -50.14 6.39
C ALA A 1050 -15.19 -51.30 5.99
N ALA A 1051 -16.46 -51.01 5.69
CA ALA A 1051 -17.45 -51.98 5.25
C ALA A 1051 -18.05 -51.59 3.90
N LEU A 1052 -17.97 -52.50 2.93
CA LEU A 1052 -18.52 -52.36 1.59
C LEU A 1052 -19.57 -53.43 1.37
N THR A 1053 -20.79 -53.03 1.02
CA THR A 1053 -21.89 -53.95 0.72
C THR A 1053 -22.53 -53.60 -0.61
N ASN A 1054 -22.59 -54.56 -1.53
CA ASN A 1054 -23.19 -54.39 -2.86
C ASN A 1054 -22.50 -53.29 -3.70
N CYS A 1055 -21.19 -53.09 -3.54
CA CYS A 1055 -20.45 -52.03 -4.22
C CYS A 1055 -19.71 -52.54 -5.46
N CYS A 1056 -19.45 -51.63 -6.40
CA CYS A 1056 -18.63 -51.89 -7.59
C CYS A 1056 -17.41 -50.95 -7.60
N VAL A 1057 -16.21 -51.52 -7.62
CA VAL A 1057 -14.94 -50.78 -7.73
C VAL A 1057 -14.24 -51.22 -9.01
N ALA A 1058 -14.34 -50.42 -10.06
CA ALA A 1058 -13.93 -50.86 -11.38
C ALA A 1058 -13.25 -49.81 -12.23
N ALA A 1059 -12.47 -50.24 -13.21
CA ALA A 1059 -11.86 -49.35 -14.19
C ALA A 1059 -10.98 -48.23 -13.61
N ASN A 1060 -10.54 -48.35 -12.34
CA ASN A 1060 -9.70 -47.33 -11.72
C ASN A 1060 -8.25 -47.54 -12.14
N SER A 1061 -7.51 -46.43 -12.33
CA SER A 1061 -6.21 -46.46 -12.99
C SER A 1061 -5.10 -45.72 -12.26
N SER A 1062 -3.94 -46.35 -12.14
CA SER A 1062 -2.73 -45.70 -11.65
C SER A 1062 -1.59 -45.74 -12.67
N SER A 1063 -0.66 -44.78 -12.57
CA SER A 1063 0.58 -44.81 -13.36
C SER A 1063 1.71 -45.62 -12.72
N LEU A 1064 1.54 -46.07 -11.46
CA LEU A 1064 2.50 -46.97 -10.78
C LEU A 1064 2.01 -48.43 -10.76
N PHE A 1065 2.94 -49.36 -11.01
CA PHE A 1065 2.75 -50.82 -11.04
C PHE A 1065 2.40 -51.46 -9.68
N ASP A 1066 2.25 -50.68 -8.60
CA ASP A 1066 2.08 -51.20 -7.24
C ASP A 1066 0.77 -50.75 -6.57
N ALA A 1067 -0.14 -50.15 -7.35
CA ALA A 1067 -1.45 -49.67 -6.90
C ALA A 1067 -2.49 -50.80 -6.75
N ALA A 1068 -3.64 -50.48 -6.15
CA ALA A 1068 -4.81 -51.37 -6.10
C ALA A 1068 -6.13 -50.61 -6.26
N GLY A 1069 -7.14 -51.30 -6.81
CA GLY A 1069 -8.53 -50.85 -6.83
C GLY A 1069 -9.07 -50.65 -5.41
N VAL A 1070 -8.74 -51.55 -4.49
CA VAL A 1070 -8.99 -51.40 -3.04
C VAL A 1070 -7.71 -51.71 -2.27
N ALA A 1071 -7.19 -50.73 -1.51
CA ALA A 1071 -6.00 -50.87 -0.70
C ALA A 1071 -6.31 -50.75 0.80
N CYS A 1072 -5.77 -51.67 1.59
CA CYS A 1072 -5.81 -51.66 3.06
C CYS A 1072 -4.38 -51.77 3.62
N ILE A 1073 -3.97 -50.77 4.41
CA ILE A 1073 -2.58 -50.61 4.84
C ILE A 1073 -2.53 -50.14 6.29
N GLY A 1074 -1.70 -50.76 7.14
CA GLY A 1074 -1.31 -50.18 8.44
C GLY A 1074 -2.20 -50.54 9.62
N GLY A 1075 -2.79 -51.73 9.63
CA GLY A 1075 -3.72 -52.19 10.67
C GLY A 1075 -5.15 -51.68 10.47
N GLY A 1076 -6.13 -52.44 10.96
CA GLY A 1076 -7.56 -52.25 10.70
C GLY A 1076 -8.12 -53.27 9.70
N GLY A 1077 -9.45 -53.39 9.63
CA GLY A 1077 -10.14 -54.40 8.81
C GLY A 1077 -11.05 -53.81 7.74
N VAL A 1078 -10.97 -54.36 6.52
CA VAL A 1078 -11.85 -54.03 5.39
C VAL A 1078 -12.69 -55.25 5.03
N ARG A 1079 -14.01 -55.12 5.08
CA ARG A 1079 -14.95 -56.20 4.79
C ARG A 1079 -15.77 -55.89 3.54
N LEU A 1080 -15.72 -56.77 2.55
CA LEU A 1080 -16.49 -56.67 1.31
C LEU A 1080 -17.53 -57.79 1.28
N VAL A 1081 -18.80 -57.42 1.09
CA VAL A 1081 -19.92 -58.35 0.95
C VAL A 1081 -20.65 -58.04 -0.35
N ASN A 1082 -20.80 -59.04 -1.23
CA ASN A 1082 -21.47 -58.88 -2.53
C ASN A 1082 -20.86 -57.78 -3.42
N CYS A 1083 -19.54 -57.60 -3.37
CA CYS A 1083 -18.85 -56.53 -4.11
C CYS A 1083 -18.17 -57.04 -5.38
N THR A 1084 -18.07 -56.19 -6.40
CA THR A 1084 -17.31 -56.47 -7.62
C THR A 1084 -16.09 -55.54 -7.69
N VAL A 1085 -14.89 -56.11 -7.78
CA VAL A 1085 -13.62 -55.40 -7.95
C VAL A 1085 -12.96 -55.85 -9.25
N ALA A 1086 -13.16 -55.11 -10.34
CA ALA A 1086 -12.80 -55.59 -11.66
C ALA A 1086 -12.24 -54.54 -12.60
N GLU A 1087 -11.41 -54.97 -13.55
CA GLU A 1087 -10.87 -54.12 -14.63
C GLU A 1087 -10.08 -52.90 -14.17
N ASN A 1088 -9.54 -52.94 -12.96
CA ASN A 1088 -8.64 -51.89 -12.49
C ASN A 1088 -7.28 -52.06 -13.18
N ASN A 1089 -6.70 -50.96 -13.65
CA ASN A 1089 -5.31 -50.89 -14.11
C ASN A 1089 -4.38 -50.74 -12.89
N ALA A 1090 -4.47 -51.75 -12.05
CA ALA A 1090 -3.85 -51.90 -10.75
C ALA A 1090 -4.12 -53.34 -10.29
N ARG A 1091 -3.67 -53.73 -9.10
CA ARG A 1091 -4.17 -54.95 -8.46
C ARG A 1091 -5.65 -54.79 -8.09
N GLY A 1092 -6.40 -55.88 -8.00
CA GLY A 1092 -7.75 -55.82 -7.44
C GLY A 1092 -7.72 -55.32 -5.99
N LEU A 1093 -6.98 -56.05 -5.14
CA LEU A 1093 -6.87 -55.82 -3.70
C LEU A 1093 -5.39 -55.73 -3.26
N THR A 1094 -5.10 -54.90 -2.26
CA THR A 1094 -3.80 -54.89 -1.58
C THR A 1094 -4.00 -54.86 -0.07
N CYS A 1095 -3.27 -55.71 0.66
CA CYS A 1095 -3.29 -55.82 2.13
C CYS A 1095 -1.86 -55.79 2.69
N ARG A 1096 -1.50 -54.74 3.44
CA ARG A 1096 -0.13 -54.48 3.94
C ARG A 1096 -0.09 -54.04 5.41
N ASP A 1097 1.07 -54.15 6.04
CA ASP A 1097 1.33 -53.66 7.40
C ASP A 1097 0.29 -54.12 8.45
N SER A 1098 0.09 -55.43 8.62
CA SER A 1098 -0.84 -56.03 9.59
C SER A 1098 -2.33 -55.71 9.35
N ALA A 1099 -2.70 -55.40 8.10
CA ALA A 1099 -4.09 -55.19 7.70
C ALA A 1099 -4.87 -56.51 7.55
N THR A 1100 -6.21 -56.42 7.60
CA THR A 1100 -7.10 -57.55 7.34
C THR A 1100 -8.14 -57.22 6.25
N VAL A 1101 -8.34 -58.12 5.29
CA VAL A 1101 -9.37 -58.01 4.26
C VAL A 1101 -10.23 -59.28 4.25
N GLU A 1102 -11.54 -59.13 4.37
CA GLU A 1102 -12.51 -60.24 4.33
C GLU A 1102 -13.43 -60.08 3.12
N LEU A 1103 -13.51 -61.12 2.29
CA LEU A 1103 -14.40 -61.19 1.12
C LEU A 1103 -15.50 -62.23 1.33
N LEU A 1104 -16.75 -61.83 1.14
CA LEU A 1104 -17.90 -62.73 1.09
C LEU A 1104 -18.74 -62.44 -0.15
N ASN A 1105 -19.04 -63.46 -0.95
CA ASN A 1105 -19.87 -63.32 -2.17
C ASN A 1105 -19.32 -62.29 -3.18
N CYS A 1106 -18.00 -62.11 -3.27
CA CYS A 1106 -17.40 -61.05 -4.09
C CYS A 1106 -16.89 -61.58 -5.44
N ILE A 1107 -16.79 -60.69 -6.42
CA ILE A 1107 -16.12 -60.96 -7.71
C ILE A 1107 -14.86 -60.11 -7.80
N VAL A 1108 -13.69 -60.72 -7.97
CA VAL A 1108 -12.41 -60.04 -8.19
C VAL A 1108 -11.80 -60.55 -9.49
N TRP A 1109 -11.93 -59.77 -10.57
CA TRP A 1109 -11.66 -60.28 -11.91
C TRP A 1109 -11.04 -59.25 -12.85
N ASN A 1110 -10.22 -59.72 -13.78
CA ASN A 1110 -9.66 -58.93 -14.88
C ASN A 1110 -8.89 -57.64 -14.48
N ASN A 1111 -8.23 -57.63 -13.31
CA ASN A 1111 -7.33 -56.55 -12.89
C ASN A 1111 -5.90 -56.81 -13.43
N ILE A 1112 -5.16 -55.77 -13.80
CA ILE A 1112 -3.93 -55.88 -14.62
C ILE A 1112 -2.76 -56.54 -13.85
N ASP A 1113 -2.53 -56.19 -12.58
CA ASP A 1113 -1.41 -56.71 -11.78
C ASP A 1113 -1.81 -57.89 -10.86
N GLY A 1114 -2.94 -58.52 -11.15
CA GLY A 1114 -3.48 -59.66 -10.41
C GLY A 1114 -4.63 -59.32 -9.45
N SER A 1115 -5.28 -60.36 -8.91
CA SER A 1115 -6.47 -60.19 -8.07
C SER A 1115 -6.19 -59.60 -6.70
N ALA A 1116 -5.08 -60.00 -6.06
CA ALA A 1116 -4.71 -59.47 -4.76
C ALA A 1116 -3.20 -59.60 -4.48
N ALA A 1117 -2.66 -58.70 -3.65
CA ALA A 1117 -1.35 -58.81 -3.03
C ALA A 1117 -1.46 -58.68 -1.50
N VAL A 1118 -0.83 -59.61 -0.77
CA VAL A 1118 -0.84 -59.66 0.69
C VAL A 1118 0.60 -59.70 1.20
N GLU A 1119 1.00 -58.72 2.00
CA GLU A 1119 2.33 -58.67 2.63
C GLU A 1119 2.40 -59.56 3.87
N ALA A 1120 3.61 -60.03 4.20
CA ALA A 1120 3.88 -60.83 5.39
C ALA A 1120 3.35 -60.12 6.67
N GLY A 1121 2.51 -60.83 7.42
CA GLY A 1121 1.87 -60.30 8.64
C GLY A 1121 0.46 -59.73 8.42
N SER A 1122 0.02 -59.55 7.16
CA SER A 1122 -1.36 -59.16 6.82
C SER A 1122 -2.21 -60.38 6.44
N THR A 1123 -3.54 -60.25 6.47
CA THR A 1123 -4.46 -61.36 6.15
C THR A 1123 -5.48 -60.97 5.09
N LEU A 1124 -5.76 -61.90 4.17
CA LEU A 1124 -6.90 -61.82 3.25
C LEU A 1124 -7.62 -63.16 3.30
N SER A 1125 -8.89 -63.16 3.67
CA SER A 1125 -9.76 -64.34 3.65
C SER A 1125 -10.90 -64.13 2.64
N ALA A 1126 -11.30 -65.20 1.97
CA ALA A 1126 -12.39 -65.19 1.02
C ALA A 1126 -13.28 -66.41 1.18
N SER A 1127 -14.60 -66.21 1.12
CA SER A 1127 -15.58 -67.30 1.03
C SER A 1127 -16.65 -66.96 -0.02
N TYR A 1128 -17.14 -67.98 -0.71
CA TYR A 1128 -18.19 -67.92 -1.73
C TYR A 1128 -17.93 -66.87 -2.81
N SER A 1129 -16.66 -66.63 -3.14
CA SER A 1129 -16.22 -65.53 -4.00
C SER A 1129 -15.59 -66.03 -5.31
N CYS A 1130 -15.78 -65.28 -6.39
CA CYS A 1130 -15.21 -65.54 -7.71
C CYS A 1130 -13.92 -64.72 -7.91
N ILE A 1131 -12.76 -65.35 -7.76
CA ILE A 1131 -11.46 -64.64 -7.71
C ILE A 1131 -10.51 -65.24 -8.76
N LYS A 1132 -9.98 -64.39 -9.66
CA LYS A 1132 -9.01 -64.82 -10.68
C LYS A 1132 -7.68 -65.22 -10.02
N GLY A 1133 -7.16 -66.40 -10.32
CA GLY A 1133 -5.87 -66.86 -9.76
C GLY A 1133 -5.23 -67.98 -10.58
N ALA A 1134 -4.00 -68.38 -10.24
CA ALA A 1134 -3.37 -69.57 -10.81
C ALA A 1134 -4.07 -70.87 -10.34
N THR A 1135 -4.63 -70.83 -9.13
CA THR A 1135 -5.47 -71.87 -8.52
C THR A 1135 -6.72 -71.23 -7.91
N VAL A 1136 -7.70 -72.06 -7.53
CA VAL A 1136 -8.82 -71.59 -6.69
C VAL A 1136 -8.27 -71.09 -5.35
N TRP A 1137 -8.77 -69.95 -4.88
CA TRP A 1137 -8.39 -69.36 -3.59
C TRP A 1137 -8.91 -70.20 -2.42
N GLU A 1138 -8.09 -70.37 -1.38
CA GLU A 1138 -8.48 -71.11 -0.18
C GLU A 1138 -9.69 -70.47 0.51
N GLY A 1139 -10.59 -71.32 1.03
CA GLY A 1139 -11.85 -70.91 1.66
C GLY A 1139 -13.07 -71.64 1.09
N ASP A 1140 -14.20 -71.55 1.80
CA ASP A 1140 -15.42 -72.28 1.43
C ASP A 1140 -16.08 -71.67 0.20
N GLY A 1141 -16.44 -72.48 -0.80
CA GLY A 1141 -17.29 -72.06 -1.92
C GLY A 1141 -16.67 -71.11 -2.94
N ASN A 1142 -15.37 -70.83 -2.87
CA ASN A 1142 -14.70 -69.96 -3.84
C ASN A 1142 -14.57 -70.62 -5.23
N ILE A 1143 -14.68 -69.81 -6.28
CA ILE A 1143 -14.51 -70.25 -7.68
C ILE A 1143 -13.48 -69.40 -8.41
N ASN A 1144 -12.81 -70.00 -9.40
CA ASN A 1144 -11.87 -69.34 -10.29
C ASN A 1144 -12.28 -69.61 -11.75
N LEU A 1145 -13.43 -69.06 -12.13
CA LEU A 1145 -14.01 -69.18 -13.46
C LEU A 1145 -14.40 -67.78 -13.95
N ASP A 1146 -14.35 -67.57 -15.26
CA ASP A 1146 -14.72 -66.29 -15.86
C ASP A 1146 -16.18 -65.93 -15.50
N PRO A 1147 -16.44 -64.78 -14.83
CA PRO A 1147 -17.78 -64.36 -14.47
C PRO A 1147 -18.64 -63.95 -15.68
N LEU A 1148 -18.11 -63.98 -16.91
CA LEU A 1148 -18.84 -63.72 -18.16
C LEU A 1148 -19.59 -62.39 -18.14
N PHE A 1149 -18.88 -61.28 -17.88
CA PHE A 1149 -19.48 -59.95 -17.90
C PHE A 1149 -20.10 -59.56 -19.26
N VAL A 1150 -21.14 -58.72 -19.25
CA VAL A 1150 -21.85 -58.27 -20.46
C VAL A 1150 -20.91 -57.62 -21.47
N TRP A 1151 -20.03 -56.75 -21.06
CA TRP A 1151 -18.86 -56.39 -21.87
C TRP A 1151 -17.78 -55.79 -20.98
N PRO A 1152 -16.50 -56.06 -21.31
CA PRO A 1152 -15.42 -55.33 -20.67
C PRO A 1152 -15.46 -53.87 -21.09
N GLY A 1153 -14.93 -53.00 -20.24
CA GLY A 1153 -14.68 -51.62 -20.61
C GLY A 1153 -13.65 -51.56 -21.74
N THR A 1154 -13.77 -50.54 -22.58
CA THR A 1154 -12.77 -50.29 -23.62
C THR A 1154 -11.85 -49.21 -23.13
N TYR A 1155 -10.54 -49.49 -23.10
CA TYR A 1155 -9.57 -48.59 -22.49
C TYR A 1155 -8.48 -48.11 -23.45
N ASP A 1156 -8.22 -46.80 -23.49
CA ASP A 1156 -7.09 -46.20 -24.19
C ASP A 1156 -6.02 -45.78 -23.18
N PHE A 1157 -5.00 -46.62 -23.02
CA PHE A 1157 -3.89 -46.41 -22.10
C PHE A 1157 -2.88 -45.34 -22.60
N GLN A 1158 -3.03 -44.83 -23.82
CA GLN A 1158 -2.24 -43.72 -24.35
C GLN A 1158 -2.95 -42.37 -24.21
N GLN A 1159 -4.26 -42.38 -23.94
CA GLN A 1159 -5.05 -41.17 -23.77
C GLN A 1159 -4.76 -40.55 -22.40
N MET A 1160 -3.96 -39.49 -22.42
CA MET A 1160 -3.67 -38.66 -21.26
C MET A 1160 -4.62 -37.48 -21.24
N TYR A 1161 -5.37 -37.32 -20.17
CA TYR A 1161 -6.17 -36.14 -19.89
C TYR A 1161 -5.29 -35.08 -19.23
N GLU A 1162 -5.17 -33.95 -19.90
CA GLU A 1162 -4.47 -32.76 -19.43
C GLU A 1162 -5.42 -31.91 -18.57
N PHE A 1163 -4.94 -31.46 -17.40
CA PHE A 1163 -5.68 -30.54 -16.55
C PHE A 1163 -4.75 -29.58 -15.81
N VAL A 1164 -5.28 -28.44 -15.40
CA VAL A 1164 -4.52 -27.40 -14.72
C VAL A 1164 -4.97 -27.33 -13.26
N VAL A 1165 -4.02 -27.42 -12.32
CA VAL A 1165 -4.25 -27.12 -10.90
C VAL A 1165 -3.29 -25.99 -10.53
N ASP A 1166 -3.80 -24.88 -10.00
CA ASP A 1166 -3.04 -23.68 -9.64
C ASP A 1166 -2.08 -23.18 -10.74
N GLY A 1167 -2.54 -23.18 -11.99
CA GLY A 1167 -1.76 -22.73 -13.15
C GLY A 1167 -0.68 -23.72 -13.62
N ARG A 1168 -0.52 -24.88 -12.99
CA ARG A 1168 0.37 -25.96 -13.42
C ARG A 1168 -0.40 -27.03 -14.19
N GLN A 1169 0.10 -27.40 -15.37
CA GLN A 1169 -0.45 -28.49 -16.17
C GLN A 1169 -0.01 -29.85 -15.64
N TYR A 1170 -0.98 -30.75 -15.48
CA TYR A 1170 -0.82 -32.15 -15.10
C TYR A 1170 -1.44 -33.04 -16.18
N LYS A 1171 -0.97 -34.29 -16.25
CA LYS A 1171 -1.52 -35.33 -17.13
C LYS A 1171 -1.90 -36.53 -16.29
N ALA A 1172 -3.15 -36.97 -16.35
CA ALA A 1172 -3.60 -38.24 -15.78
C ALA A 1172 -4.10 -39.15 -16.92
N PRO A 1173 -4.00 -40.48 -16.80
CA PRO A 1173 -4.59 -41.38 -17.77
C PRO A 1173 -6.12 -41.22 -17.77
N ASN A 1174 -6.72 -40.85 -18.90
CA ASN A 1174 -8.18 -40.92 -19.10
C ASN A 1174 -8.46 -42.13 -19.95
N MET A 1175 -8.53 -43.26 -19.28
CA MET A 1175 -8.45 -44.52 -19.98
C MET A 1175 -9.81 -45.06 -20.35
N ILE A 1176 -10.94 -44.52 -19.91
CA ILE A 1176 -12.25 -45.11 -20.27
C ILE A 1176 -12.75 -44.48 -21.57
N VAL A 1177 -12.70 -45.26 -22.65
CA VAL A 1177 -13.39 -44.93 -23.92
C VAL A 1177 -14.86 -45.35 -23.82
N HIS A 1178 -15.11 -46.55 -23.27
CA HIS A 1178 -16.44 -47.05 -22.95
C HIS A 1178 -16.42 -47.74 -21.58
N ALA A 1179 -17.30 -47.31 -20.67
CA ALA A 1179 -17.38 -47.87 -19.33
C ALA A 1179 -17.79 -49.37 -19.34
N PRO A 1180 -17.24 -50.19 -18.44
CA PRO A 1180 -17.56 -51.60 -18.40
C PRO A 1180 -19.02 -51.85 -17.99
N ASN A 1181 -19.65 -52.87 -18.59
CA ASN A 1181 -20.88 -53.44 -18.06
C ASN A 1181 -20.55 -54.77 -17.38
N LEU A 1182 -20.36 -54.68 -16.06
CA LEU A 1182 -19.97 -55.78 -15.20
C LEU A 1182 -21.16 -56.62 -14.70
N GLU A 1183 -22.34 -56.49 -15.31
CA GLU A 1183 -23.43 -57.43 -15.10
C GLU A 1183 -22.99 -58.82 -15.63
N PRO A 1184 -23.12 -59.91 -14.85
CA PRO A 1184 -22.91 -61.26 -15.36
C PRO A 1184 -23.97 -61.62 -16.41
N ARG A 1185 -23.55 -62.16 -17.55
CA ARG A 1185 -24.48 -62.65 -18.59
C ARG A 1185 -25.20 -63.92 -18.10
N PRO A 1186 -26.39 -64.24 -18.64
CA PRO A 1186 -27.03 -65.54 -18.41
C PRO A 1186 -26.06 -66.70 -18.69
N GLY A 1187 -25.97 -67.65 -17.76
CA GLY A 1187 -25.03 -68.78 -17.81
C GLY A 1187 -23.65 -68.50 -17.19
N SER A 1188 -23.44 -67.32 -16.60
CA SER A 1188 -22.26 -67.03 -15.79
C SER A 1188 -22.12 -68.02 -14.63
N PRO A 1189 -20.91 -68.56 -14.36
CA PRO A 1189 -20.66 -69.41 -13.21
C PRO A 1189 -20.71 -68.66 -11.87
N ALA A 1190 -20.75 -67.32 -11.89
CA ALA A 1190 -20.90 -66.50 -10.69
C ALA A 1190 -22.37 -66.34 -10.27
N ILE A 1191 -23.34 -66.72 -11.13
CA ILE A 1191 -24.76 -66.75 -10.78
C ILE A 1191 -25.01 -67.97 -9.88
N ASP A 1192 -25.72 -67.77 -8.76
CA ASP A 1192 -26.05 -68.79 -7.75
C ASP A 1192 -24.85 -69.48 -7.07
N ALA A 1193 -23.64 -68.93 -7.17
CA ALA A 1193 -22.44 -69.47 -6.51
C ALA A 1193 -22.20 -68.92 -5.09
N GLY A 1194 -22.97 -67.90 -4.69
CA GLY A 1194 -22.85 -67.19 -3.42
C GLY A 1194 -23.74 -67.76 -2.31
N THR A 1195 -23.76 -67.08 -1.17
CA THR A 1195 -24.78 -67.26 -0.11
C THR A 1195 -25.82 -66.13 -0.16
N ALA A 1196 -26.97 -66.33 0.48
CA ALA A 1196 -27.99 -65.28 0.63
C ALA A 1196 -27.54 -64.07 1.50
N ALA A 1197 -26.36 -64.12 2.14
CA ALA A 1197 -25.88 -63.10 3.06
C ALA A 1197 -25.70 -61.73 2.37
N GLY A 1198 -26.50 -60.74 2.81
CA GLY A 1198 -26.41 -59.35 2.34
C GLY A 1198 -26.89 -59.11 0.90
N ALA A 1199 -27.47 -60.12 0.24
CA ALA A 1199 -27.88 -60.05 -1.16
C ALA A 1199 -29.15 -59.18 -1.32
N PRO A 1200 -29.13 -58.14 -2.17
CA PRO A 1200 -30.30 -57.29 -2.42
C PRO A 1200 -31.27 -57.98 -3.38
N ALA A 1201 -32.55 -57.59 -3.32
CA ALA A 1201 -33.59 -58.09 -4.22
C ALA A 1201 -33.38 -57.66 -5.70
N SER A 1202 -32.65 -56.58 -5.93
CA SER A 1202 -32.30 -56.03 -7.25
C SER A 1202 -30.82 -55.68 -7.36
N ASP A 1203 -30.30 -55.66 -8.57
CA ASP A 1203 -28.94 -55.21 -8.88
C ASP A 1203 -28.80 -53.66 -8.81
N LEU A 1204 -27.59 -53.16 -9.09
CA LEU A 1204 -27.27 -51.72 -9.10
C LEU A 1204 -27.98 -50.94 -10.22
N ALA A 1205 -28.65 -51.60 -11.16
CA ALA A 1205 -29.48 -51.00 -12.20
C ALA A 1205 -30.98 -51.13 -11.87
N GLY A 1206 -31.33 -51.62 -10.69
CA GLY A 1206 -32.71 -51.80 -10.22
C GLY A 1206 -33.42 -53.01 -10.84
N ARG A 1207 -32.70 -53.88 -11.55
CA ARG A 1207 -33.28 -55.09 -12.15
C ARG A 1207 -33.31 -56.21 -11.12
N ALA A 1208 -34.35 -57.03 -11.13
CA ALA A 1208 -34.40 -58.20 -10.27
C ALA A 1208 -33.19 -59.10 -10.53
N ARG A 1209 -32.49 -59.52 -9.47
CA ARG A 1209 -31.33 -60.41 -9.64
C ARG A 1209 -31.83 -61.77 -10.17
N PRO A 1210 -31.15 -62.36 -11.17
CA PRO A 1210 -31.47 -63.71 -11.63
C PRO A 1210 -31.07 -64.69 -10.53
N PHE A 1211 -32.03 -65.30 -9.84
CA PHE A 1211 -31.78 -66.35 -8.83
C PHE A 1211 -32.49 -67.65 -9.20
N GLY A 1212 -31.79 -68.78 -9.04
CA GLY A 1212 -32.35 -70.04 -8.55
C GLY A 1212 -32.33 -70.10 -7.01
N ALA A 1213 -32.99 -71.08 -6.39
CA ALA A 1213 -33.25 -71.14 -4.93
C ALA A 1213 -32.03 -71.47 -4.02
N GLY A 1214 -30.82 -71.00 -4.35
CA GLY A 1214 -29.58 -71.24 -3.60
C GLY A 1214 -29.15 -70.06 -2.74
#